data_AF-A0A6N8W597-F1
#
_entry.id   AF-A0A6N8W597-F1
#
_cell.length_a   1.000
_cell.length_b   1.000
_cell.length_c   1.000
_cell.angle_alpha   90.00
_cell.angle_beta   90.00
_cell.angle_gamma   90.00
#
_symmetry.space_group_name_H-M   'P 1'
#
loop_
_entity.id
_entity.type
_entity.pdbx_description
1 polymer ?
#
loop_
_entity_poly.entity_id
_entity_poly.type
_entity_poly.pdbx_seq_one_letter_code
_entity_poly.pdbx_strand_id
1 'polypeptide(L)'
;MTTGNILNEIEAALAEITQGDFVDTGRRLLETLGYRSERILDLSGDVEEFIDTFPAPNPDTQSETRFRKHVTSARILFQFTDSEIAASQPSLLGSGNFDTGISRSFMFIVVDLCDTSYPRGAYIEFTREINKRLVVPAVVLFRTADARLSFAFVYRRKHKRDPRREVLGSVSFVREISPFSPHRAHLDILSKLALPERLSWMDSHNKPRNFDGLLLAWLDALDTEELNRSFYRQLFMWFERAAKEAKFPTNQAKTLSPEEHIIRLITRLLFVWFIKEKGLIAQELFIEEQISPLLRDYNSGSGDSYYRAVLQNLFFATLNSEIDERGFSKASYETHRDFSRYRYQAEIADPDRLLELFAQTPFINGGLFDCLDSFEATSEGGYRIDCFTDNVIDSKRNEFGILSIPNRLFFDHEGLISIFDRFQFTVEENTPAEQEVALDPELLGKVFENLLAAYNPETRDTARRQTGSYYTPREVVDYMVDEALVASLAQLCPPADGDTELWKECLSYLLDYEDAFDDAHELFEENEKEGLVRAIAEIKLLDPAVGSGAFPMGALHKLTLALRRLDPKNDLWEVLQKEMAGRRAAAAFETRDQSERDAELDEISATFERYRDSDFGRKLYLIQNSIYGVDIQPIACQIARLRFFISLAIEQEPGREVAKNYGIKPLPNLETRFVAANTLLALDTSGTQMNLTSSEVMDL
;
A
#
# COMPACT_ATOMS: atom_id res chain seq x y z
N MET A 1 8.28 -28.07 19.70
CA MET A 1 9.44 -27.19 19.56
C MET A 1 9.04 -25.85 20.14
N THR A 2 9.88 -25.20 20.97
CA THR A 2 9.61 -23.82 21.39
C THR A 2 9.70 -22.92 20.15
N THR A 3 8.76 -21.98 19.98
CA THR A 3 8.66 -21.07 18.82
C THR A 3 9.96 -20.29 18.54
N GLY A 4 10.82 -20.08 19.54
CA GLY A 4 12.14 -19.48 19.33
C GLY A 4 13.13 -20.35 18.56
N ASN A 5 12.97 -21.68 18.56
CA ASN A 5 13.92 -22.59 17.88
C ASN A 5 13.66 -22.67 16.37
N ILE A 6 12.38 -22.70 15.95
CA ILE A 6 12.02 -22.81 14.52
C ILE A 6 12.38 -21.54 13.73
N LEU A 7 12.28 -20.35 14.33
CA LEU A 7 12.63 -19.10 13.67
C LEU A 7 14.12 -19.03 13.30
N ASN A 8 14.99 -19.47 14.22
CA ASN A 8 16.43 -19.54 13.96
C ASN A 8 16.77 -20.60 12.90
N GLU A 9 16.05 -21.72 12.87
CA GLU A 9 16.20 -22.75 11.84
C GLU A 9 15.76 -22.24 10.46
N ILE A 10 14.67 -21.47 10.38
CA ILE A 10 14.22 -20.81 9.16
C ILE A 10 15.26 -19.79 8.69
N GLU A 11 15.77 -18.94 9.59
CA GLU A 11 16.78 -17.94 9.27
C GLU A 11 18.06 -18.59 8.73
N ALA A 12 18.53 -19.68 9.35
CA ALA A 12 19.66 -20.45 8.85
C ALA A 12 19.40 -21.05 7.47
N ALA A 13 18.22 -21.63 7.23
CA ALA A 13 17.85 -22.19 5.93
C ALA A 13 17.74 -21.12 4.83
N LEU A 14 17.27 -19.93 5.15
CA LEU A 14 17.22 -18.79 4.23
C LEU A 14 18.62 -18.31 3.85
N ALA A 15 19.55 -18.23 4.80
CA ALA A 15 20.92 -17.81 4.53
C ALA A 15 21.63 -18.74 3.52
N GLU A 16 21.30 -20.04 3.52
CA GLU A 16 21.86 -21.01 2.58
C GLU A 16 21.37 -20.83 1.13
N ILE A 17 20.23 -20.17 0.89
CA ILE A 17 19.70 -19.94 -0.48
C ILE A 17 20.68 -19.18 -1.38
N THR A 18 21.55 -18.39 -0.75
CA THR A 18 22.59 -17.58 -1.39
C THR A 18 23.77 -18.41 -1.89
N GLN A 19 23.89 -19.66 -1.43
CA GLN A 19 25.03 -20.54 -1.71
C GLN A 19 24.54 -21.92 -2.17
N GLY A 20 24.73 -22.22 -3.45
CA GLY A 20 24.46 -23.55 -4.01
C GLY A 20 23.26 -23.59 -4.95
N ASP A 21 22.89 -24.81 -5.32
CA ASP A 21 21.80 -25.05 -6.25
C ASP A 21 20.44 -24.81 -5.57
N PHE A 22 19.55 -24.09 -6.26
CA PHE A 22 18.28 -23.66 -5.67
C PHE A 22 17.36 -24.85 -5.34
N VAL A 23 17.48 -25.95 -6.08
CA VAL A 23 16.73 -27.17 -5.80
C VAL A 23 17.07 -27.70 -4.42
N ASP A 24 18.36 -27.76 -4.09
CA ASP A 24 18.82 -28.28 -2.80
C ASP A 24 18.50 -27.33 -1.66
N THR A 25 18.78 -26.03 -1.82
CA THR A 25 18.52 -25.05 -0.77
C THR A 25 17.02 -24.84 -0.56
N GLY A 26 16.22 -24.82 -1.63
CA GLY A 26 14.77 -24.73 -1.58
C GLY A 26 14.14 -25.96 -0.92
N ARG A 27 14.65 -27.16 -1.21
CA ARG A 27 14.22 -28.39 -0.52
C ARG A 27 14.54 -28.34 0.97
N ARG A 28 15.75 -27.89 1.36
CA ARG A 28 16.11 -27.74 2.78
C ARG A 28 15.21 -26.74 3.52
N LEU A 29 14.89 -25.60 2.91
CA LEU A 29 13.93 -24.66 3.48
C LEU A 29 12.56 -25.32 3.70
N LEU A 30 12.04 -26.02 2.70
CA LEU A 30 10.75 -26.72 2.82
C LEU A 30 10.79 -27.84 3.87
N GLU A 31 11.91 -28.56 4.00
CA GLU A 31 12.12 -29.57 5.03
C GLU A 31 12.13 -28.96 6.44
N THR A 32 12.76 -27.79 6.64
CA THR A 32 12.68 -27.01 7.89
C THR A 32 11.24 -26.63 8.22
N LEU A 33 10.43 -26.31 7.21
CA LEU A 33 9.00 -26.06 7.37
C LEU A 33 8.17 -27.35 7.52
N GLY A 34 8.78 -28.54 7.48
CA GLY A 34 8.13 -29.83 7.65
C GLY A 34 7.57 -30.46 6.37
N TYR A 35 7.83 -29.88 5.20
CA TYR A 35 7.41 -30.40 3.90
C TYR A 35 8.51 -31.26 3.28
N ARG A 36 8.26 -32.58 3.18
CA ARG A 36 9.18 -33.53 2.58
C ARG A 36 8.43 -34.56 1.74
N SER A 37 8.91 -34.83 0.53
CA SER A 37 8.41 -35.92 -0.31
C SER A 37 9.54 -36.51 -1.18
N GLU A 38 9.42 -37.79 -1.50
CA GLU A 38 10.30 -38.51 -2.43
C GLU A 38 9.79 -38.44 -3.88
N ARG A 39 8.62 -37.84 -4.13
CA ARG A 39 8.00 -37.71 -5.45
C ARG A 39 8.62 -36.54 -6.23
N ILE A 40 9.80 -36.77 -6.79
CA ILE A 40 10.58 -35.77 -7.53
C ILE A 40 10.45 -36.02 -9.04
N LEU A 41 10.47 -34.97 -9.85
CA LEU A 41 10.63 -35.05 -11.30
C LEU A 41 11.96 -34.39 -11.68
N ASP A 42 12.88 -35.16 -12.24
CA ASP A 42 14.21 -34.69 -12.63
C ASP A 42 14.13 -34.09 -14.04
N LEU A 43 14.17 -32.76 -14.12
CA LEU A 43 14.27 -31.97 -15.34
C LEU A 43 15.62 -31.24 -15.32
N SER A 44 16.23 -31.01 -16.49
CA SER A 44 17.45 -30.18 -16.59
C SER A 44 17.26 -28.79 -16.00
N GLY A 45 16.01 -28.32 -16.01
CA GLY A 45 15.56 -27.09 -15.37
C GLY A 45 15.55 -25.88 -16.28
N ASP A 46 15.96 -26.04 -17.53
CA ASP A 46 15.81 -25.01 -18.56
C ASP A 46 14.34 -24.65 -18.74
N VAL A 47 14.07 -23.36 -18.95
CA VAL A 47 12.70 -22.85 -19.06
C VAL A 47 11.98 -23.44 -20.28
N GLU A 48 12.70 -23.69 -21.39
CA GLU A 48 12.11 -24.31 -22.58
C GLU A 48 11.76 -25.78 -22.35
N GLU A 49 12.62 -26.54 -21.65
CA GLU A 49 12.29 -27.92 -21.29
C GLU A 49 11.05 -27.99 -20.39
N PHE A 50 10.91 -27.04 -19.45
CA PHE A 50 9.70 -26.95 -18.62
C PHE A 50 8.45 -26.68 -19.47
N ILE A 51 8.51 -25.73 -20.41
CA ILE A 51 7.39 -25.39 -21.29
C ILE A 51 7.03 -26.55 -22.22
N ASP A 52 8.03 -27.21 -22.81
CA ASP A 52 7.83 -28.36 -23.71
C ASP A 52 7.22 -29.56 -22.96
N THR A 53 7.64 -29.77 -21.71
CA THR A 53 7.11 -30.84 -20.84
C THR A 53 5.68 -30.55 -20.39
N PHE A 54 5.36 -29.28 -20.11
CA PHE A 54 4.05 -28.85 -19.63
C PHE A 54 3.47 -27.78 -20.56
N PRO A 55 2.95 -28.17 -21.74
CA PRO A 55 2.42 -27.21 -22.71
C PRO A 55 1.19 -26.49 -22.16
N ALA A 56 1.10 -25.18 -22.40
CA ALA A 56 -0.06 -24.39 -22.05
C ALA A 56 -1.26 -24.76 -22.94
N PRO A 57 -2.51 -24.60 -22.45
CA PRO A 57 -3.71 -24.78 -23.28
C PRO A 57 -3.71 -23.87 -24.51
N ASN A 58 -3.22 -22.64 -24.36
CA ASN A 58 -3.02 -21.66 -25.41
C ASN A 58 -1.52 -21.29 -25.46
N PRO A 59 -0.76 -21.76 -26.46
CA PRO A 59 0.65 -21.40 -26.61
C PRO A 59 0.83 -19.98 -27.19
N ASP A 60 2.07 -19.46 -27.16
CA ASP A 60 2.48 -18.21 -27.82
C ASP A 60 1.84 -16.91 -27.30
N THR A 61 1.29 -16.93 -26.09
CA THR A 61 0.76 -15.74 -25.40
C THR A 61 1.86 -14.73 -25.03
N GLN A 62 1.50 -13.46 -24.81
CA GLN A 62 2.47 -12.46 -24.34
C GLN A 62 3.03 -12.79 -22.97
N SER A 63 2.21 -13.38 -22.09
CA SER A 63 2.60 -13.83 -20.76
C SER A 63 3.65 -14.94 -20.82
N GLU A 64 3.49 -15.90 -21.74
CA GLU A 64 4.50 -16.92 -22.02
C GLU A 64 5.80 -16.30 -22.55
N THR A 65 5.71 -15.30 -23.43
CA THR A 65 6.88 -14.59 -23.96
C THR A 65 7.64 -13.85 -22.86
N ARG A 66 6.93 -13.16 -21.95
CA ARG A 66 7.53 -12.49 -20.79
C ARG A 66 8.15 -13.51 -19.82
N PHE A 67 7.46 -14.63 -19.58
CA PHE A 67 7.98 -15.72 -18.74
C PHE A 67 9.32 -16.24 -19.28
N ARG A 68 9.40 -16.60 -20.56
CA ARG A 68 10.67 -17.01 -21.21
C ARG A 68 11.78 -15.97 -21.08
N LYS A 69 11.44 -14.69 -21.17
CA LYS A 69 12.41 -13.59 -21.10
C LYS A 69 13.01 -13.40 -19.71
N HIS A 70 12.22 -13.59 -18.66
CA HIS A 70 12.60 -13.23 -17.29
C HIS A 70 12.90 -14.43 -16.38
N VAL A 71 12.55 -15.65 -16.79
CA VAL A 71 12.82 -16.89 -16.04
C VAL A 71 14.02 -17.60 -16.63
N THR A 72 15.06 -17.80 -15.82
CA THR A 72 16.26 -18.55 -16.19
C THR A 72 16.04 -20.06 -16.03
N SER A 73 15.37 -20.47 -14.96
CA SER A 73 15.12 -21.89 -14.70
C SER A 73 13.79 -22.09 -13.96
N ALA A 74 13.10 -23.18 -14.25
CA ALA A 74 11.88 -23.60 -13.53
C ALA A 74 11.97 -25.10 -13.23
N ARG A 75 12.10 -25.45 -11.95
CA ARG A 75 12.42 -26.82 -11.51
C ARG A 75 11.46 -27.30 -10.44
N ILE A 76 10.97 -28.52 -10.59
CA ILE A 76 10.05 -29.14 -9.64
C ILE A 76 10.86 -29.73 -8.48
N LEU A 77 10.57 -29.30 -7.25
CA LEU A 77 11.19 -29.87 -6.06
C LEU A 77 10.63 -31.23 -5.72
N PHE A 78 9.30 -31.31 -5.56
CA PHE A 78 8.54 -32.52 -5.30
C PHE A 78 7.02 -32.28 -5.36
N GLN A 79 6.26 -33.37 -5.45
CA GLN A 79 4.81 -33.40 -5.27
C GLN A 79 4.45 -33.81 -3.84
N PHE A 80 3.61 -33.04 -3.16
CA PHE A 80 3.17 -33.28 -1.77
C PHE A 80 1.69 -33.65 -1.72
N THR A 81 1.35 -34.84 -1.21
CA THR A 81 0.01 -35.45 -1.33
C THR A 81 -0.65 -35.69 0.03
N ASP A 82 -1.90 -36.14 0.00
CA ASP A 82 -2.62 -36.61 1.20
C ASP A 82 -1.83 -37.64 2.03
N SER A 83 -1.00 -38.46 1.39
CA SER A 83 -0.20 -39.48 2.09
C SER A 83 0.84 -38.87 3.03
N GLU A 84 1.51 -37.79 2.61
CA GLU A 84 2.44 -37.06 3.46
C GLU A 84 1.71 -36.23 4.53
N ILE A 85 0.55 -35.65 4.21
CA ILE A 85 -0.23 -34.82 5.15
C ILE A 85 -0.82 -35.66 6.29
N ALA A 86 -1.32 -36.86 5.98
CA ALA A 86 -1.94 -37.75 6.95
C ALA A 86 -0.91 -38.52 7.80
N ALA A 87 0.33 -38.62 7.33
CA ALA A 87 1.38 -39.40 7.98
C ALA A 87 1.79 -38.79 9.32
N SER A 88 1.65 -39.58 10.40
CA SER A 88 2.40 -39.41 11.64
C SER A 88 3.74 -40.19 11.63
N GLN A 89 4.00 -40.98 10.57
CA GLN A 89 5.24 -41.67 10.25
C GLN A 89 5.29 -41.96 8.73
N PRO A 90 6.48 -42.04 8.12
CA PRO A 90 6.62 -42.28 6.67
C PRO A 90 6.00 -43.63 6.31
N SER A 91 4.92 -43.62 5.53
CA SER A 91 4.32 -44.86 5.05
C SER A 91 5.18 -45.41 3.91
N LEU A 92 5.75 -46.60 4.12
CA LEU A 92 6.53 -47.38 3.14
C LEU A 92 5.69 -47.92 1.96
N LEU A 93 4.42 -47.52 1.84
CA LEU A 93 3.43 -48.07 0.91
C LEU A 93 2.81 -47.01 -0.03
N GLY A 94 3.26 -45.76 0.04
CA GLY A 94 2.93 -44.79 -1.00
C GLY A 94 3.72 -45.11 -2.27
N SER A 95 3.06 -45.18 -3.43
CA SER A 95 3.79 -45.21 -4.70
C SER A 95 4.64 -43.94 -4.80
N GLY A 96 5.97 -44.08 -4.79
CA GLY A 96 6.93 -42.99 -5.01
C GLY A 96 6.94 -42.45 -6.44
N ASN A 97 6.00 -42.89 -7.28
CA ASN A 97 5.83 -42.40 -8.62
C ASN A 97 5.17 -41.02 -8.59
N PHE A 98 5.77 -40.08 -9.32
CA PHE A 98 5.21 -38.76 -9.62
C PHE A 98 3.89 -38.92 -10.39
N ASP A 99 2.81 -38.29 -9.92
CA ASP A 99 1.48 -38.41 -10.51
C ASP A 99 1.11 -37.17 -11.33
N THR A 100 0.85 -37.38 -12.62
CA THR A 100 0.43 -36.34 -13.56
C THR A 100 -1.10 -36.17 -13.63
N GLY A 101 -1.88 -36.92 -12.84
CA GLY A 101 -3.34 -36.88 -12.79
C GLY A 101 -3.95 -35.81 -11.88
N ILE A 102 -5.29 -35.79 -11.78
CA ILE A 102 -6.08 -34.87 -10.93
C ILE A 102 -6.04 -35.34 -9.45
N SER A 103 -4.85 -35.63 -8.95
CA SER A 103 -4.64 -36.07 -7.57
C SER A 103 -4.49 -34.84 -6.69
N ARG A 104 -5.28 -34.77 -5.61
CA ARG A 104 -5.28 -33.67 -4.63
C ARG A 104 -3.90 -33.56 -3.97
N SER A 105 -3.07 -32.68 -4.51
CA SER A 105 -1.66 -32.54 -4.14
C SER A 105 -1.17 -31.13 -4.45
N PHE A 106 -0.10 -30.72 -3.77
CA PHE A 106 0.65 -29.51 -4.10
C PHE A 106 1.89 -29.88 -4.89
N MET A 107 2.21 -29.10 -5.92
CA MET A 107 3.50 -29.18 -6.61
C MET A 107 4.38 -28.04 -6.13
N PHE A 108 5.54 -28.34 -5.54
CA PHE A 108 6.50 -27.32 -5.16
C PHE A 108 7.50 -27.10 -6.29
N ILE A 109 7.64 -25.85 -6.72
CA ILE A 109 8.47 -25.45 -7.86
C ILE A 109 9.39 -24.32 -7.42
N VAL A 110 10.65 -24.39 -7.79
CA VAL A 110 11.62 -23.31 -7.65
C VAL A 110 11.87 -22.65 -9.00
N VAL A 111 11.95 -21.33 -9.02
CA VAL A 111 12.11 -20.52 -10.22
C VAL A 111 13.23 -19.51 -10.02
N ASP A 112 14.26 -19.56 -10.86
CA ASP A 112 15.32 -18.54 -10.88
C ASP A 112 14.95 -17.42 -11.87
N LEU A 113 14.97 -16.18 -11.40
CA LEU A 113 14.67 -14.99 -12.19
C LEU A 113 15.94 -14.25 -12.63
N CYS A 114 15.89 -13.59 -13.77
CA CYS A 114 17.05 -12.93 -14.40
C CYS A 114 17.49 -11.64 -13.69
N ASP A 115 16.54 -10.88 -13.13
CA ASP A 115 16.76 -9.55 -12.57
C ASP A 115 16.77 -9.57 -11.04
N THR A 116 17.25 -8.49 -10.42
CA THR A 116 17.34 -8.35 -8.94
C THR A 116 16.03 -7.90 -8.30
N SER A 117 15.09 -7.37 -9.07
CA SER A 117 13.82 -6.83 -8.58
C SER A 117 12.76 -6.95 -9.65
N TYR A 118 11.53 -7.26 -9.24
CA TYR A 118 10.38 -7.38 -10.13
C TYR A 118 9.18 -6.65 -9.52
N PRO A 119 8.34 -6.00 -10.34
CA PRO A 119 7.08 -5.48 -9.87
C PRO A 119 6.18 -6.63 -9.41
N ARG A 120 5.29 -6.35 -8.45
CA ARG A 120 4.31 -7.29 -7.93
C ARG A 120 3.58 -8.08 -9.01
N GLY A 121 3.08 -7.39 -10.03
CA GLY A 121 2.34 -7.99 -11.13
C GLY A 121 3.10 -9.08 -11.89
N ALA A 122 4.44 -9.00 -11.95
CA ALA A 122 5.26 -10.01 -12.62
C ALA A 122 5.28 -11.35 -11.86
N TYR A 123 5.40 -11.34 -10.53
CA TYR A 123 5.32 -12.57 -9.72
C TYR A 123 3.97 -13.27 -9.89
N ILE A 124 2.90 -12.49 -9.99
CA ILE A 124 1.53 -12.97 -10.15
C ILE A 124 1.34 -13.56 -11.54
N GLU A 125 1.79 -12.83 -12.56
CA GLU A 125 1.81 -13.30 -13.95
C GLU A 125 2.55 -14.64 -14.06
N PHE A 126 3.79 -14.72 -13.55
CA PHE A 126 4.60 -15.94 -13.63
C PHE A 126 4.00 -17.10 -12.83
N THR A 127 3.40 -16.82 -11.66
CA THR A 127 2.71 -17.84 -10.85
C THR A 127 1.51 -18.42 -11.59
N ARG A 128 0.72 -17.56 -12.25
CA ARG A 128 -0.43 -17.96 -13.08
C ARG A 128 0.02 -18.70 -14.33
N GLU A 129 1.10 -18.24 -14.96
CA GLU A 129 1.72 -18.86 -16.12
C GLU A 129 2.13 -20.31 -15.81
N ILE A 130 2.83 -20.54 -14.70
CA ILE A 130 3.17 -21.90 -14.26
C ILE A 130 1.90 -22.71 -13.99
N ASN A 131 0.94 -22.15 -13.27
CA ASN A 131 -0.24 -22.88 -12.85
C ASN A 131 -1.22 -23.22 -14.00
N LYS A 132 -1.30 -22.40 -15.07
CA LYS A 132 -2.19 -22.67 -16.20
C LYS A 132 -1.81 -23.93 -16.99
N ARG A 133 -0.55 -24.38 -16.85
CA ARG A 133 0.00 -25.60 -17.45
C ARG A 133 -0.21 -26.86 -16.62
N LEU A 134 -0.51 -26.69 -15.33
CA LEU A 134 -0.51 -27.78 -14.36
C LEU A 134 -1.92 -28.15 -13.95
N VAL A 135 -2.18 -29.45 -13.85
CA VAL A 135 -3.47 -30.00 -13.39
C VAL A 135 -3.64 -29.84 -11.88
N VAL A 136 -2.54 -29.77 -11.13
CA VAL A 136 -2.49 -29.58 -9.68
C VAL A 136 -1.95 -28.18 -9.34
N PRO A 137 -2.36 -27.58 -8.21
CA PRO A 137 -1.86 -26.28 -7.80
C PRO A 137 -0.36 -26.31 -7.49
N ALA A 138 0.37 -25.38 -8.09
CA ALA A 138 1.77 -25.16 -7.84
C ALA A 138 2.00 -24.04 -6.82
N VAL A 139 2.87 -24.36 -5.86
CA VAL A 139 3.49 -23.44 -4.92
C VAL A 139 4.85 -23.08 -5.49
N VAL A 140 5.07 -21.79 -5.73
CA VAL A 140 6.24 -21.31 -6.45
C VAL A 140 7.15 -20.53 -5.52
N LEU A 141 8.41 -20.94 -5.45
CA LEU A 141 9.48 -20.25 -4.77
C LEU A 141 10.34 -19.55 -5.82
N PHE A 142 10.30 -18.23 -5.86
CA PHE A 142 11.13 -17.43 -6.77
C PHE A 142 12.42 -17.01 -6.09
N ARG A 143 13.55 -17.11 -6.80
CA ARG A 143 14.83 -16.53 -6.40
C ARG A 143 15.27 -15.49 -7.44
N THR A 144 15.47 -14.26 -6.99
CA THR A 144 16.02 -13.18 -7.84
C THR A 144 17.52 -13.31 -7.99
N ALA A 145 18.11 -12.54 -8.90
CA ALA A 145 19.56 -12.56 -9.16
C ALA A 145 20.42 -12.17 -7.94
N ASP A 146 19.86 -11.41 -6.98
CA ASP A 146 20.49 -11.08 -5.68
C ASP A 146 20.11 -12.05 -4.55
N ALA A 147 19.53 -13.20 -4.91
CA ALA A 147 19.12 -14.29 -4.03
C ALA A 147 18.00 -13.95 -3.03
N ARG A 148 17.19 -12.91 -3.27
CA ARG A 148 15.95 -12.71 -2.50
C ARG A 148 14.95 -13.80 -2.85
N LEU A 149 14.24 -14.28 -1.84
CA LEU A 149 13.24 -15.33 -1.99
C LEU A 149 11.82 -14.72 -1.97
N SER A 150 10.99 -15.06 -2.95
CA SER A 150 9.56 -14.80 -2.88
C SER A 150 8.79 -16.12 -2.89
N PHE A 151 7.74 -16.22 -2.09
CA PHE A 151 6.88 -17.39 -1.98
C PHE A 151 5.50 -17.04 -2.52
N ALA A 152 5.00 -17.75 -3.53
CA ALA A 152 3.70 -17.47 -4.15
C ALA A 152 2.84 -18.73 -4.29
N PHE A 153 1.54 -18.55 -4.13
CA PHE A 153 0.54 -19.59 -4.21
C PHE A 153 -0.72 -19.05 -4.91
N VAL A 154 -1.26 -19.81 -5.86
CA VAL A 154 -2.55 -19.47 -6.49
C VAL A 154 -3.67 -20.32 -5.93
N TYR A 155 -4.75 -19.68 -5.51
CA TYR A 155 -5.97 -20.37 -5.16
C TYR A 155 -6.70 -20.80 -6.43
N ARG A 156 -7.13 -22.06 -6.51
CA ARG A 156 -8.00 -22.55 -7.58
C ARG A 156 -9.43 -22.62 -7.09
N ARG A 157 -10.35 -21.98 -7.83
CA ARG A 157 -11.79 -22.05 -7.55
C ARG A 157 -12.51 -22.78 -8.67
N LYS A 158 -13.67 -23.36 -8.35
CA LYS A 158 -14.56 -23.91 -9.38
C LYS A 158 -15.09 -22.79 -10.27
N HIS A 159 -15.20 -23.06 -11.56
CA HIS A 159 -15.79 -22.13 -12.51
C HIS A 159 -17.28 -21.94 -12.17
N LYS A 160 -17.75 -20.67 -12.18
CA LYS A 160 -19.10 -20.29 -11.69
C LYS A 160 -20.23 -20.94 -12.51
N ARG A 161 -19.99 -21.26 -13.79
CA ARG A 161 -20.98 -21.84 -14.71
C ARG A 161 -20.72 -23.30 -15.11
N ASP A 162 -19.48 -23.79 -14.94
CA ASP A 162 -19.08 -25.14 -15.33
C ASP A 162 -18.38 -25.84 -14.16
N PRO A 163 -19.08 -26.71 -13.42
CA PRO A 163 -18.51 -27.38 -12.24
C PRO A 163 -17.31 -28.29 -12.53
N ARG A 164 -17.04 -28.60 -13.82
CA ARG A 164 -15.93 -29.47 -14.25
C ARG A 164 -14.65 -28.69 -14.54
N ARG A 165 -14.73 -27.36 -14.63
CA ARG A 165 -13.60 -26.49 -14.91
C ARG A 165 -13.17 -25.77 -13.63
N GLU A 166 -11.87 -25.71 -13.41
CA GLU A 166 -11.27 -24.86 -12.39
C GLU A 166 -10.71 -23.61 -13.05
N VAL A 167 -10.75 -22.49 -12.32
CA VAL A 167 -10.15 -21.23 -12.73
C VAL A 167 -9.18 -20.76 -11.67
N LEU A 168 -8.11 -20.10 -12.13
CA LEU A 168 -7.11 -19.49 -11.26
C LEU A 168 -7.73 -18.26 -10.60
N GLY A 169 -7.88 -18.30 -9.28
CA GLY A 169 -8.35 -17.20 -8.46
C GLY A 169 -7.20 -16.29 -8.02
N SER A 170 -7.31 -15.72 -6.82
CA SER A 170 -6.29 -14.84 -6.27
C SER A 170 -4.94 -15.53 -6.11
N VAL A 171 -3.86 -14.76 -6.33
CA VAL A 171 -2.50 -15.17 -5.98
C VAL A 171 -2.13 -14.51 -4.65
N SER A 172 -1.85 -15.35 -3.66
CA SER A 172 -1.30 -14.93 -2.36
C SER A 172 0.22 -15.12 -2.38
N PHE A 173 0.98 -14.11 -1.96
CA PHE A 173 2.44 -14.22 -1.94
C PHE A 173 3.09 -13.43 -0.80
N VAL A 174 4.31 -13.85 -0.45
CA VAL A 174 5.24 -13.15 0.44
C VAL A 174 6.45 -12.79 -0.41
N ARG A 175 6.78 -11.50 -0.49
CA ARG A 175 7.75 -10.98 -1.45
C ARG A 175 9.10 -10.71 -0.82
N GLU A 176 10.16 -10.96 -1.60
CA GLU A 176 11.51 -10.43 -1.38
C GLU A 176 12.04 -10.60 0.05
N ILE A 177 11.90 -11.82 0.56
CA ILE A 177 12.51 -12.24 1.82
C ILE A 177 14.03 -12.16 1.65
N SER A 178 14.65 -11.23 2.37
CA SER A 178 16.10 -11.10 2.44
C SER A 178 16.69 -12.36 3.08
N PRO A 179 17.66 -13.03 2.42
CA PRO A 179 18.24 -14.26 2.95
C PRO A 179 19.19 -14.01 4.12
N PHE A 180 19.84 -12.84 4.17
CA PHE A 180 20.85 -12.51 5.20
C PHE A 180 20.28 -11.74 6.39
N SER A 181 19.19 -11.00 6.17
CA SER A 181 18.55 -10.20 7.20
C SER A 181 17.03 -10.24 6.97
N PRO A 182 16.39 -11.41 7.12
CA PRO A 182 14.97 -11.55 6.89
C PRO A 182 14.19 -10.68 7.87
N HIS A 183 13.19 -9.97 7.37
CA HIS A 183 12.28 -9.20 8.21
C HIS A 183 11.56 -10.13 9.20
N ARG A 184 11.35 -9.66 10.43
CA ARG A 184 10.71 -10.45 11.49
C ARG A 184 9.35 -11.01 11.07
N ALA A 185 8.56 -10.19 10.38
CA ALA A 185 7.25 -10.60 9.85
C ALA A 185 7.36 -11.77 8.87
N HIS A 186 8.39 -11.82 8.01
CA HIS A 186 8.59 -12.93 7.08
C HIS A 186 8.87 -14.22 7.83
N LEU A 187 9.71 -14.18 8.86
CA LEU A 187 9.98 -15.35 9.70
C LEU A 187 8.72 -15.84 10.42
N ASP A 188 7.91 -14.91 10.95
CA ASP A 188 6.66 -15.26 11.61
C ASP A 188 5.62 -15.84 10.62
N ILE A 189 5.55 -15.34 9.37
CA ILE A 189 4.70 -15.91 8.31
C ILE A 189 5.16 -17.32 7.91
N LEU A 190 6.47 -17.51 7.65
CA LEU A 190 7.02 -18.82 7.32
C LEU A 190 6.84 -19.81 8.47
N SER A 191 7.08 -19.39 9.71
CA SER A 191 6.86 -20.21 10.90
C SER A 191 5.39 -20.60 11.05
N LYS A 192 4.45 -19.71 10.74
CA LYS A 192 3.03 -20.07 10.68
C LYS A 192 2.85 -21.14 9.61
N LEU A 193 3.32 -20.92 8.39
CA LEU A 193 3.16 -21.86 7.26
C LEU A 193 3.75 -23.25 7.52
N ALA A 194 4.63 -23.43 8.49
CA ALA A 194 5.20 -24.73 8.84
C ALA A 194 4.11 -25.79 9.08
N LEU A 195 4.33 -26.98 8.51
CA LEU A 195 3.39 -28.10 8.55
C LEU A 195 2.93 -28.47 9.97
N PRO A 196 3.79 -28.52 11.02
CA PRO A 196 3.33 -28.82 12.37
C PRO A 196 2.29 -27.82 12.91
N GLU A 197 2.46 -26.53 12.63
CA GLU A 197 1.52 -25.47 13.02
C GLU A 197 0.21 -25.60 12.23
N ARG A 198 0.30 -25.95 10.93
CA ARG A 198 -0.88 -26.21 10.09
C ARG A 198 -1.66 -27.44 10.53
N LEU A 199 -0.99 -28.53 10.86
CA LEU A 199 -1.64 -29.73 11.39
C LEU A 199 -2.34 -29.43 12.73
N SER A 200 -1.69 -28.67 13.62
CA SER A 200 -2.30 -28.24 14.88
C SER A 200 -3.55 -27.39 14.65
N TRP A 201 -3.49 -26.45 13.71
CA TRP A 201 -4.64 -25.62 13.31
C TRP A 201 -5.77 -26.48 12.73
N MET A 202 -5.45 -27.46 11.89
CA MET A 202 -6.44 -28.35 11.29
C MET A 202 -7.15 -29.18 12.37
N ASP A 203 -6.41 -29.71 13.33
CA ASP A 203 -6.98 -30.45 14.46
C ASP A 203 -7.89 -29.55 15.31
N SER A 204 -7.46 -28.32 15.63
CA SER A 204 -8.26 -27.40 16.45
C SER A 204 -9.54 -26.92 15.76
N HIS A 205 -9.56 -26.91 14.42
CA HIS A 205 -10.70 -26.48 13.60
C HIS A 205 -11.50 -27.65 13.01
N ASN A 206 -11.27 -28.88 13.48
CA ASN A 206 -11.92 -30.11 13.00
C ASN A 206 -11.83 -30.27 11.46
N LYS A 207 -10.69 -29.92 10.87
CA LYS A 207 -10.42 -30.08 9.44
C LYS A 207 -9.68 -31.41 9.19
N PRO A 208 -9.99 -32.11 8.08
CA PRO A 208 -9.33 -33.37 7.76
C PRO A 208 -7.84 -33.15 7.44
N ARG A 209 -6.98 -34.09 7.85
CA ARG A 209 -5.55 -34.12 7.50
C ARG A 209 -5.32 -34.59 6.06
N ASN A 210 -5.78 -33.79 5.11
CA ASN A 210 -5.63 -33.99 3.68
C ASN A 210 -5.37 -32.64 2.98
N PHE A 211 -5.24 -32.66 1.66
CA PHE A 211 -5.02 -31.52 0.81
C PHE A 211 -6.02 -30.39 1.06
N ASP A 212 -7.32 -30.68 1.09
CA ASP A 212 -8.36 -29.66 1.28
C ASP A 212 -8.19 -28.97 2.65
N GLY A 213 -7.89 -29.74 3.70
CA GLY A 213 -7.69 -29.20 5.04
C GLY A 213 -6.40 -28.37 5.15
N LEU A 214 -5.30 -28.82 4.53
CA LEU A 214 -4.05 -28.08 4.50
C LEU A 214 -4.18 -26.77 3.71
N LEU A 215 -4.88 -26.82 2.57
CA LEU A 215 -5.18 -25.65 1.77
C LEU A 215 -5.94 -24.59 2.59
N LEU A 216 -6.99 -25.00 3.31
CA LEU A 216 -7.73 -24.09 4.20
C LEU A 216 -6.83 -23.51 5.30
N ALA A 217 -5.94 -24.32 5.86
CA ALA A 217 -5.01 -23.88 6.91
C ALA A 217 -3.94 -22.90 6.38
N TRP A 218 -3.54 -23.02 5.13
CA TRP A 218 -2.68 -22.04 4.46
C TRP A 218 -3.40 -20.74 4.16
N LEU A 219 -4.62 -20.81 3.61
CA LEU A 219 -5.44 -19.63 3.34
C LEU A 219 -5.70 -18.82 4.61
N ASP A 220 -5.99 -19.48 5.73
CA ASP A 220 -6.17 -18.82 7.04
C ASP A 220 -4.91 -18.06 7.49
N ALA A 221 -3.73 -18.63 7.26
CA ALA A 221 -2.50 -18.03 7.74
C ALA A 221 -1.93 -16.93 6.85
N LEU A 222 -2.32 -16.93 5.58
CA LEU A 222 -2.03 -15.88 4.61
C LEU A 222 -3.19 -14.87 4.52
N ASP A 223 -4.16 -14.95 5.44
CA ASP A 223 -5.29 -14.02 5.49
C ASP A 223 -4.82 -12.63 5.93
N THR A 224 -4.85 -11.69 4.99
CA THR A 224 -4.55 -10.28 5.21
C THR A 224 -5.52 -9.63 6.20
N GLU A 225 -6.78 -10.08 6.26
CA GLU A 225 -7.75 -9.54 7.22
C GLU A 225 -7.39 -9.90 8.66
N GLU A 226 -6.88 -11.10 8.91
CA GLU A 226 -6.41 -11.48 10.25
C GLU A 226 -5.12 -10.74 10.63
N LEU A 227 -4.20 -10.53 9.67
CA LEU A 227 -3.02 -9.68 9.86
C LEU A 227 -3.44 -8.25 10.27
N ASN A 228 -4.38 -7.66 9.54
CA ASN A 228 -4.94 -6.34 9.82
C ASN A 228 -5.56 -6.29 11.22
N ARG A 229 -6.39 -7.27 11.60
CA ARG A 229 -7.00 -7.38 12.94
C ARG A 229 -5.97 -7.46 14.06
N SER A 230 -4.90 -8.24 13.87
CA SER A 230 -3.82 -8.35 14.85
C SER A 230 -3.10 -7.00 15.03
N PHE A 231 -2.79 -6.33 13.92
CA PHE A 231 -2.20 -5.00 13.93
C PHE A 231 -3.08 -3.99 14.67
N TYR A 232 -4.36 -3.92 14.34
CA TYR A 232 -5.31 -3.01 15.00
C TYR A 232 -5.37 -3.22 16.50
N ARG A 233 -5.40 -4.47 16.94
CA ARG A 233 -5.47 -4.79 18.37
C ARG A 233 -4.27 -4.22 19.12
N GLN A 234 -3.07 -4.39 18.57
CA GLN A 234 -1.84 -3.85 19.17
C GLN A 234 -1.81 -2.32 19.11
N LEU A 235 -2.17 -1.74 17.96
CA LEU A 235 -2.23 -0.29 17.78
C LEU A 235 -3.28 0.37 18.70
N PHE A 236 -4.41 -0.30 18.93
CA PHE A 236 -5.45 0.19 19.83
C PHE A 236 -5.01 0.16 21.29
N MET A 237 -4.39 -0.94 21.74
CA MET A 237 -3.80 -1.02 23.08
C MET A 237 -2.74 0.07 23.28
N TRP A 238 -1.92 0.33 22.24
CA TRP A 238 -0.98 1.42 22.23
C TRP A 238 -1.67 2.79 22.34
N PHE A 239 -2.71 3.03 21.55
CA PHE A 239 -3.50 4.27 21.55
C PHE A 239 -4.08 4.57 22.94
N GLU A 240 -4.71 3.58 23.59
CA GLU A 240 -5.29 3.75 24.94
C GLU A 240 -4.22 4.09 25.99
N ARG A 241 -3.00 3.56 25.83
CA ARG A 241 -1.87 3.89 26.70
C ARG A 241 -1.35 5.30 26.40
N ALA A 242 -1.13 5.61 25.13
CA ALA A 242 -0.60 6.90 24.69
C ALA A 242 -1.51 8.07 25.09
N ALA A 243 -2.83 7.92 24.95
CA ALA A 243 -3.80 8.95 25.36
C ALA A 243 -3.75 9.27 26.87
N LYS A 244 -3.35 8.31 27.71
CA LYS A 244 -3.20 8.49 29.17
C LYS A 244 -1.85 9.08 29.57
N GLU A 245 -0.80 8.77 28.82
CA GLU A 245 0.58 9.11 29.18
C GLU A 245 1.08 10.40 28.51
N ALA A 246 0.60 10.70 27.31
CA ALA A 246 0.94 11.92 26.59
C ALA A 246 0.27 13.14 27.21
N LYS A 247 0.96 14.28 27.16
CA LYS A 247 0.46 15.56 27.66
C LYS A 247 0.49 16.58 26.54
N PHE A 248 -0.64 17.24 26.33
CA PHE A 248 -0.81 18.29 25.34
C PHE A 248 -1.19 19.60 26.03
N PRO A 249 -0.67 20.73 25.56
CA PRO A 249 -1.02 22.02 26.13
C PRO A 249 -2.50 22.36 25.85
N THR A 250 -3.24 22.78 26.87
CA THR A 250 -4.69 23.05 26.77
C THR A 250 -4.92 24.57 26.90
N ASN A 251 -5.38 25.24 25.84
CA ASN A 251 -5.93 26.60 25.91
C ASN A 251 -7.47 26.57 26.02
N GLN A 252 -8.12 27.68 26.37
CA GLN A 252 -9.60 27.72 26.49
C GLN A 252 -10.35 28.10 25.20
N ALA A 253 -9.66 28.36 24.09
CA ALA A 253 -10.29 28.87 22.86
C ALA A 253 -10.54 27.80 21.78
N LYS A 254 -9.59 26.88 21.56
CA LYS A 254 -9.73 25.74 20.64
C LYS A 254 -8.67 24.68 20.98
N THR A 255 -9.08 23.61 21.65
CA THR A 255 -8.23 22.47 22.00
C THR A 255 -8.80 21.18 21.47
N LEU A 256 -7.91 20.36 20.93
CA LEU A 256 -8.24 18.97 20.65
C LEU A 256 -8.14 18.16 21.95
N SER A 257 -8.89 17.08 22.00
CA SER A 257 -8.69 16.04 23.01
C SER A 257 -7.32 15.37 22.83
N PRO A 258 -6.68 14.84 23.89
CA PRO A 258 -5.48 14.02 23.76
C PRO A 258 -5.63 12.92 22.71
N GLU A 259 -6.80 12.29 22.66
CA GLU A 259 -7.15 11.25 21.70
C GLU A 259 -7.03 11.74 20.26
N GLU A 260 -7.56 12.90 19.92
CA GLU A 260 -7.46 13.50 18.59
C GLU A 260 -6.01 13.83 18.21
N HIS A 261 -5.20 14.33 19.16
CA HIS A 261 -3.77 14.53 18.91
C HIS A 261 -3.04 13.21 18.61
N ILE A 262 -3.34 12.15 19.38
CA ILE A 262 -2.74 10.83 19.17
C ILE A 262 -3.21 10.21 17.85
N ILE A 263 -4.47 10.36 17.47
CA ILE A 263 -4.96 9.90 16.17
C ILE A 263 -4.21 10.58 15.03
N ARG A 264 -4.02 11.90 15.08
CA ARG A 264 -3.21 12.64 14.10
C ARG A 264 -1.76 12.15 14.06
N LEU A 265 -1.17 11.87 15.21
CA LEU A 265 0.18 11.29 15.31
C LEU A 265 0.26 9.92 14.64
N ILE A 266 -0.67 9.01 14.94
CA ILE A 266 -0.73 7.68 14.32
C ILE A 266 -0.86 7.81 12.79
N THR A 267 -1.75 8.67 12.30
CA THR A 267 -1.96 8.85 10.86
C THR A 267 -0.70 9.35 10.15
N ARG A 268 0.00 10.35 10.72
CA ARG A 268 1.26 10.85 10.17
C ARG A 268 2.37 9.80 10.22
N LEU A 269 2.48 9.04 11.30
CA LEU A 269 3.50 8.00 11.44
C LEU A 269 3.25 6.80 10.52
N LEU A 270 1.99 6.36 10.38
CA LEU A 270 1.65 5.30 9.42
C LEU A 270 2.04 5.71 8.00
N PHE A 271 1.72 6.94 7.61
CA PHE A 271 2.12 7.47 6.32
C PHE A 271 3.64 7.48 6.15
N VAL A 272 4.35 8.05 7.14
CA VAL A 272 5.81 8.11 7.14
C VAL A 272 6.39 6.70 7.04
N TRP A 273 5.76 5.71 7.67
CA TRP A 273 6.18 4.32 7.56
C TRP A 273 6.03 3.77 6.15
N PHE A 274 4.89 3.97 5.48
CA PHE A 274 4.72 3.56 4.07
C PHE A 274 5.77 4.21 3.15
N ILE A 275 6.10 5.49 3.37
CA ILE A 275 7.09 6.20 2.56
C ILE A 275 8.53 5.78 2.90
N LYS A 276 8.81 5.43 4.16
CA LYS A 276 10.05 4.78 4.58
C LYS A 276 10.25 3.43 3.87
N GLU A 277 9.21 2.63 3.69
CA GLU A 277 9.31 1.36 2.94
C GLU A 277 9.64 1.56 1.44
N LYS A 278 9.33 2.72 0.87
CA LYS A 278 9.79 3.10 -0.49
C LYS A 278 11.26 3.56 -0.52
N GLY A 279 11.94 3.65 0.63
CA GLY A 279 13.32 4.12 0.74
C GLY A 279 13.47 5.63 0.62
N LEU A 280 12.36 6.38 0.74
CA LEU A 280 12.34 7.83 0.67
C LEU A 280 12.56 8.50 2.04
N ILE A 281 12.63 7.74 3.13
CA ILE A 281 12.93 8.24 4.47
C ILE A 281 13.99 7.33 5.08
N ALA A 282 15.00 7.92 5.71
CA ALA A 282 16.08 7.20 6.36
C ALA A 282 15.53 6.24 7.44
N GLN A 283 15.86 4.96 7.35
CA GLN A 283 15.38 3.94 8.28
C GLN A 283 15.95 4.17 9.70
N GLU A 284 17.14 4.75 9.77
CA GLU A 284 17.85 5.09 11.00
C GLU A 284 17.04 6.03 11.90
N LEU A 285 16.14 6.84 11.34
CA LEU A 285 15.24 7.72 12.12
C LEU A 285 14.30 6.94 13.05
N PHE A 286 14.12 5.63 12.81
CA PHE A 286 13.22 4.76 13.55
C PHE A 286 13.97 3.69 14.35
N ILE A 287 15.29 3.78 14.50
CA ILE A 287 16.10 2.84 15.28
C ILE A 287 16.62 3.57 16.52
N GLU A 288 16.25 3.11 17.72
CA GLU A 288 16.58 3.78 18.98
C GLU A 288 18.09 3.93 19.18
N GLU A 289 18.86 2.89 18.83
CA GLU A 289 20.32 2.88 18.95
C GLU A 289 21.00 3.89 18.00
N GLN A 290 20.35 4.26 16.89
CA GLN A 290 20.86 5.23 15.93
C GLN A 290 20.48 6.66 16.32
N ILE A 291 19.31 6.85 16.93
CA ILE A 291 18.76 8.18 17.24
C ILE A 291 19.12 8.67 18.63
N SER A 292 19.17 7.78 19.63
CA SER A 292 19.51 8.17 21.00
C SER A 292 20.84 8.91 21.14
N PRO A 293 21.93 8.60 20.37
CA PRO A 293 23.17 9.36 20.43
C PRO A 293 23.08 10.76 19.81
N LEU A 294 22.08 11.00 18.94
CA LEU A 294 21.88 12.29 18.26
C LEU A 294 21.10 13.28 19.14
N LEU A 295 20.56 12.84 20.27
CA LEU A 295 19.72 13.64 21.17
C LEU A 295 20.43 13.86 22.52
N ARG A 296 20.41 15.09 23.03
CA ARG A 296 20.98 15.41 24.34
C ARG A 296 20.10 14.88 25.45
N ASP A 297 20.75 14.39 26.52
CA ASP A 297 20.10 13.89 27.73
C ASP A 297 18.97 12.87 27.43
N TYR A 298 19.16 12.06 26.38
CA TYR A 298 18.18 11.06 25.96
C TYR A 298 17.88 10.09 27.09
N ASN A 299 16.58 9.89 27.36
CA ASN A 299 16.09 8.95 28.34
C ASN A 299 14.96 8.13 27.71
N SER A 300 15.14 6.82 27.63
CA SER A 300 14.17 5.91 27.01
C SER A 300 12.84 5.86 27.78
N GLY A 301 12.88 5.84 29.12
CA GLY A 301 11.69 5.67 29.96
C GLY A 301 10.86 6.94 30.19
N SER A 302 11.49 8.08 30.45
CA SER A 302 10.82 9.32 30.85
C SER A 302 11.14 10.54 30.00
N GLY A 303 12.06 10.43 29.04
CA GLY A 303 12.36 11.51 28.10
C GLY A 303 11.28 11.62 27.01
N ASP A 304 11.22 12.77 26.33
CA ASP A 304 10.26 13.05 25.24
C ASP A 304 10.91 13.70 24.01
N SER A 305 12.25 13.71 23.97
CA SER A 305 13.04 14.41 22.96
C SER A 305 12.87 13.82 21.57
N TYR A 306 12.56 12.53 21.43
CA TYR A 306 12.36 11.90 20.13
C TYR A 306 11.19 12.55 19.36
N TYR A 307 10.03 12.70 20.01
CA TYR A 307 8.87 13.29 19.34
C TYR A 307 9.14 14.74 18.94
N ARG A 308 9.70 15.55 19.86
CA ARG A 308 9.91 16.98 19.65
C ARG A 308 11.03 17.26 18.65
N ALA A 309 12.22 16.69 18.86
CA ALA A 309 13.40 17.02 18.06
C ALA A 309 13.49 16.22 16.74
N VAL A 310 12.88 15.04 16.65
CA VAL A 310 12.94 14.19 15.43
C VAL A 310 11.62 14.22 14.68
N LEU A 311 10.53 13.72 15.29
CA LEU A 311 9.28 13.52 14.55
C LEU A 311 8.59 14.83 14.12
N GLN A 312 8.51 15.84 14.99
CA GLN A 312 7.93 17.13 14.58
C GLN A 312 8.74 17.78 13.45
N ASN A 313 10.07 17.72 13.50
CA ASN A 313 10.94 18.25 12.43
C ASN A 313 10.80 17.46 11.12
N LEU A 314 10.64 16.13 11.19
CA LEU A 314 10.35 15.31 10.02
C LEU A 314 9.00 15.69 9.39
N PHE A 315 7.96 15.86 10.21
CA PHE A 315 6.61 16.22 9.74
C PHE A 315 6.57 17.61 9.12
N PHE A 316 6.93 18.64 9.88
CA PHE A 316 6.60 20.02 9.52
C PHE A 316 7.71 20.74 8.74
N ALA A 317 8.97 20.44 9.05
CA ALA A 317 10.13 21.13 8.49
C ALA A 317 10.91 20.31 7.44
N THR A 318 10.47 19.07 7.15
CA THR A 318 11.08 18.21 6.13
C THR A 318 10.08 17.84 5.05
N LEU A 319 9.04 17.08 5.40
CA LEU A 319 8.04 16.60 4.44
C LEU A 319 7.20 17.73 3.82
N ASN A 320 7.05 18.84 4.56
CA ASN A 320 6.30 20.02 4.15
C ASN A 320 7.20 21.22 3.77
N SER A 321 8.47 21.00 3.45
CA SER A 321 9.39 22.10 3.08
C SER A 321 10.32 21.71 1.95
N GLU A 322 10.48 22.61 0.97
CA GLU A 322 11.40 22.45 -0.15
C GLU A 322 12.85 22.30 0.35
N ILE A 323 13.62 21.45 -0.33
CA ILE A 323 14.92 20.99 0.19
C ILE A 323 15.92 22.13 0.39
N ASP A 324 15.93 23.11 -0.52
CA ASP A 324 16.79 24.29 -0.49
C ASP A 324 16.35 25.34 0.55
N GLU A 325 15.08 25.31 0.96
CA GLU A 325 14.55 26.19 2.00
C GLU A 325 14.76 25.64 3.42
N ARG A 326 15.08 24.35 3.56
CA ARG A 326 15.29 23.69 4.87
C ARG A 326 16.43 24.32 5.66
N GLY A 327 16.16 24.59 6.93
CA GLY A 327 17.17 25.11 7.86
C GLY A 327 16.61 25.38 9.24
N PHE A 328 17.50 25.54 10.23
CA PHE A 328 17.08 25.84 11.60
C PHE A 328 16.46 27.23 11.72
N SER A 329 15.42 27.31 12.55
CA SER A 329 14.80 28.56 12.98
C SER A 329 15.85 29.45 13.63
N LYS A 330 15.86 30.74 13.26
CA LYS A 330 16.65 31.74 13.99
C LYS A 330 15.88 32.11 15.26
N ALA A 331 16.60 32.41 16.33
CA ALA A 331 16.00 32.87 17.59
C ALA A 331 15.45 34.31 17.51
N SER A 332 14.60 34.60 16.53
CA SER A 332 13.98 35.91 16.26
C SER A 332 12.46 35.78 16.23
N TYR A 333 11.74 36.82 16.71
CA TYR A 333 10.28 36.79 16.81
C TYR A 333 9.57 36.54 15.46
N GLU A 334 10.23 36.89 14.35
CA GLU A 334 9.75 36.73 12.98
C GLU A 334 9.87 35.29 12.48
N THR A 335 11.01 34.63 12.74
CA THR A 335 11.29 33.26 12.25
C THR A 335 10.84 32.16 13.19
N HIS A 336 10.60 32.46 14.47
CA HIS A 336 10.08 31.50 15.46
C HIS A 336 8.71 30.91 15.09
N ARG A 337 8.02 31.47 14.09
CA ARG A 337 6.68 31.07 13.64
C ARG A 337 6.67 30.51 12.22
N ASP A 338 7.84 30.41 11.59
CA ASP A 338 8.00 29.77 10.29
C ASP A 338 7.99 28.25 10.50
N PHE A 339 6.90 27.59 10.09
CA PHE A 339 6.73 26.15 10.25
C PHE A 339 7.61 25.33 9.29
N SER A 340 8.23 25.98 8.30
CA SER A 340 9.18 25.32 7.38
C SER A 340 10.58 25.12 7.97
N ARG A 341 10.81 25.57 9.22
CA ARG A 341 12.13 25.62 9.84
C ARG A 341 12.30 24.55 10.91
N TYR A 342 13.50 23.98 10.96
CA TYR A 342 13.89 23.03 12.00
C TYR A 342 13.95 23.70 13.37
N ARG A 343 13.51 22.95 14.39
CA ARG A 343 13.35 23.38 15.77
C ARG A 343 14.15 22.51 16.74
N TYR A 344 14.24 22.98 17.99
CA TYR A 344 14.88 22.26 19.10
C TYR A 344 16.38 21.98 18.90
N GLN A 345 17.10 22.84 18.19
CA GLN A 345 18.54 22.69 17.95
C GLN A 345 19.36 22.47 19.24
N ALA A 346 18.93 23.09 20.35
CA ALA A 346 19.59 22.96 21.64
C ALA A 346 19.45 21.56 22.28
N GLU A 347 18.46 20.76 21.85
CA GLU A 347 18.21 19.39 22.32
C GLU A 347 18.89 18.35 21.43
N ILE A 348 19.47 18.76 20.30
CA ILE A 348 20.15 17.89 19.35
C ILE A 348 21.66 17.89 19.67
N ALA A 349 22.23 16.71 19.91
CA ALA A 349 23.64 16.51 20.22
C ALA A 349 24.51 16.64 18.97
N ASP A 350 24.05 16.06 17.86
CA ASP A 350 24.70 16.09 16.55
C ASP A 350 23.71 16.54 15.46
N PRO A 351 23.56 17.86 15.25
CA PRO A 351 22.64 18.40 14.26
C PRO A 351 23.00 18.02 12.83
N ASP A 352 24.29 17.96 12.51
CA ASP A 352 24.75 17.70 11.14
C ASP A 352 24.35 16.28 10.73
N ARG A 353 24.59 15.29 11.60
CA ARG A 353 24.17 13.91 11.33
C ARG A 353 22.66 13.75 11.22
N LEU A 354 21.88 14.44 12.06
CA LEU A 354 20.41 14.38 11.96
C LEU A 354 19.91 15.01 10.65
N LEU A 355 20.51 16.11 10.21
CA LEU A 355 20.17 16.75 8.93
C LEU A 355 20.53 15.86 7.73
N GLU A 356 21.62 15.09 7.79
CA GLU A 356 21.93 14.09 6.75
C GLU A 356 20.81 13.05 6.61
N LEU A 357 20.24 12.60 7.73
CA LEU A 357 19.11 11.66 7.71
C LEU A 357 17.85 12.31 7.11
N PHE A 358 17.57 13.57 7.44
CA PHE A 358 16.45 14.31 6.84
C PHE A 358 16.67 14.66 5.37
N ALA A 359 17.92 14.78 4.91
CA ALA A 359 18.23 15.12 3.54
C ALA A 359 17.67 14.08 2.56
N GLN A 360 17.66 12.80 2.92
CA GLN A 360 17.07 11.72 2.11
C GLN A 360 15.58 11.93 1.80
N THR A 361 14.87 12.64 2.67
CA THR A 361 13.43 12.82 2.58
C THR A 361 13.05 13.86 1.52
N PRO A 362 12.26 13.51 0.49
CA PRO A 362 11.78 14.47 -0.49
C PRO A 362 10.74 15.41 0.13
N PHE A 363 10.60 16.58 -0.48
CA PHE A 363 9.42 17.43 -0.30
C PHE A 363 8.21 16.75 -0.96
N ILE A 364 7.16 16.55 -0.18
CA ILE A 364 5.96 15.86 -0.63
C ILE A 364 4.80 16.85 -0.79
N ASN A 365 4.69 17.86 0.09
CA ASN A 365 3.53 18.75 0.22
C ASN A 365 2.23 17.97 0.49
N GLY A 366 1.21 18.62 1.06
CA GLY A 366 -0.11 18.02 1.26
C GLY A 366 -0.53 18.10 2.72
N GLY A 367 -1.65 18.78 2.96
CA GLY A 367 -2.04 19.32 4.27
C GLY A 367 -2.20 18.37 5.45
N LEU A 368 -1.82 17.09 5.32
CA LEU A 368 -1.52 16.22 6.45
C LEU A 368 -0.36 16.76 7.31
N PHE A 369 0.68 17.28 6.66
CA PHE A 369 1.88 17.80 7.32
C PHE A 369 1.83 19.32 7.51
N ASP A 370 0.70 19.94 7.22
CA ASP A 370 0.50 21.33 7.60
C ASP A 370 0.42 21.43 9.12
N CYS A 371 1.14 22.43 9.63
CA CYS A 371 1.04 22.80 11.02
C CYS A 371 -0.24 23.61 11.20
N LEU A 372 -1.17 23.09 11.99
CA LEU A 372 -2.42 23.77 12.32
C LEU A 372 -2.26 24.68 13.54
N ASP A 373 -1.05 25.16 13.84
CA ASP A 373 -0.87 26.18 14.85
C ASP A 373 -1.19 27.55 14.23
N SER A 374 -1.97 28.37 14.94
CA SER A 374 -2.23 29.74 14.48
C SER A 374 -0.94 30.57 14.49
N PHE A 375 -0.81 31.54 13.57
CA PHE A 375 0.27 32.54 13.62
C PHE A 375 0.31 33.33 14.94
N GLU A 376 -0.84 33.45 15.60
CA GLU A 376 -1.04 34.09 16.90
C GLU A 376 -1.01 33.10 18.07
N ALA A 377 -0.51 31.88 17.89
CA ALA A 377 -0.50 30.77 18.86
C ALA A 377 -0.02 31.15 20.27
N THR A 378 0.79 32.20 20.40
CA THR A 378 1.32 32.71 21.67
C THR A 378 0.60 33.96 22.19
N SER A 379 -0.41 34.50 21.50
CA SER A 379 -1.25 35.64 21.90
C SER A 379 -2.62 35.22 22.42
N GLU A 380 -3.32 36.14 23.08
CA GLU A 380 -4.69 35.94 23.56
C GLU A 380 -5.62 35.76 22.34
N GLY A 381 -6.16 34.55 22.15
CA GLY A 381 -6.98 34.16 20.97
C GLY A 381 -6.33 33.16 20.01
N GLY A 382 -5.01 32.91 20.10
CA GLY A 382 -4.35 31.91 19.26
C GLY A 382 -4.50 30.48 19.76
N TYR A 383 -4.49 29.51 18.83
CA TYR A 383 -4.57 28.07 19.09
C TYR A 383 -3.29 27.31 18.71
N ARG A 384 -3.05 26.19 19.41
CA ARG A 384 -1.86 25.33 19.32
C ARG A 384 -2.27 23.86 19.19
N ILE A 385 -2.50 23.41 17.97
CA ILE A 385 -2.96 22.04 17.69
C ILE A 385 -1.76 21.08 17.53
N ASP A 386 -0.73 21.48 16.79
CA ASP A 386 0.44 20.63 16.53
C ASP A 386 1.62 20.96 17.45
N CYS A 387 1.54 22.10 18.14
CA CYS A 387 2.46 22.51 19.20
C CYS A 387 3.93 22.57 18.73
N PHE A 388 4.16 23.00 17.49
CA PHE A 388 5.49 23.02 16.88
C PHE A 388 6.14 24.40 17.10
N THR A 389 6.91 24.55 18.19
CA THR A 389 7.56 25.83 18.53
C THR A 389 8.87 25.67 19.31
N ASP A 390 9.77 26.64 19.19
CA ASP A 390 10.98 26.76 20.03
C ASP A 390 10.71 27.47 21.37
N ASN A 391 9.57 28.14 21.53
CA ASN A 391 9.18 28.82 22.77
C ASN A 391 8.51 27.85 23.75
N VAL A 392 9.35 27.07 24.45
CA VAL A 392 8.92 26.13 25.51
C VAL A 392 8.62 26.85 26.84
N ILE A 393 9.20 28.05 27.05
CA ILE A 393 9.15 28.77 28.33
C ILE A 393 8.72 30.22 28.10
N ASP A 394 7.42 30.47 27.98
CA ASP A 394 6.92 31.80 28.33
C ASP A 394 6.74 31.82 29.85
N SER A 395 7.72 32.41 30.54
CA SER A 395 7.79 32.56 31.99
C SER A 395 6.54 33.18 32.65
N LYS A 396 5.59 33.74 31.88
CA LYS A 396 4.28 34.22 32.36
C LYS A 396 3.16 33.18 32.33
N ARG A 397 3.41 31.95 31.87
CA ARG A 397 2.37 31.00 31.42
C ARG A 397 2.54 29.57 31.93
N ASN A 398 2.83 29.40 33.23
CA ASN A 398 2.79 28.10 33.93
C ASN A 398 1.41 27.39 33.92
N GLU A 399 0.38 27.98 33.30
CA GLU A 399 -1.00 27.48 33.32
C GLU A 399 -1.38 26.54 32.17
N PHE A 400 -0.58 26.46 31.09
CA PHE A 400 -1.02 25.81 29.84
C PHE A 400 -0.44 24.41 29.58
N GLY A 401 0.39 23.87 30.48
CA GLY A 401 1.02 22.56 30.33
C GLY A 401 2.17 22.51 29.30
N ILE A 402 3.01 21.49 29.40
CA ILE A 402 4.15 21.24 28.49
C ILE A 402 3.78 20.06 27.60
N LEU A 403 4.00 20.18 26.29
CA LEU A 403 3.90 19.06 25.35
C LEU A 403 4.91 17.99 25.75
N SER A 404 4.44 16.77 26.02
CA SER A 404 5.30 15.64 26.40
C SER A 404 4.71 14.36 25.85
N ILE A 405 5.42 13.71 24.92
CA ILE A 405 5.13 12.36 24.43
C ILE A 405 6.33 11.47 24.75
N PRO A 406 6.25 10.58 25.77
CA PRO A 406 7.39 9.79 26.21
C PRO A 406 8.02 8.91 25.12
N ASN A 407 9.36 8.83 25.09
CA ASN A 407 10.15 8.03 24.16
C ASN A 407 9.76 6.54 24.20
N ARG A 408 9.43 6.01 25.39
CA ARG A 408 8.91 4.64 25.58
C ARG A 408 7.63 4.32 24.81
N LEU A 409 6.81 5.33 24.49
CA LEU A 409 5.67 5.11 23.60
C LEU A 409 6.11 4.74 22.19
N PHE A 410 7.36 4.99 21.79
CA PHE A 410 7.85 4.66 20.45
C PHE A 410 8.68 3.37 20.45
N PHE A 411 9.60 3.21 21.40
CA PHE A 411 10.65 2.19 21.33
C PHE A 411 10.54 1.02 22.32
N ASP A 412 9.65 1.07 23.33
CA ASP A 412 9.42 -0.12 24.20
C ASP A 412 9.00 -1.34 23.36
N HIS A 413 8.96 -2.54 23.95
CA HIS A 413 8.47 -3.74 23.25
C HIS A 413 7.04 -3.56 22.71
N GLU A 414 6.23 -2.76 23.41
CA GLU A 414 4.89 -2.35 23.00
C GLU A 414 4.85 -0.91 22.45
N GLY A 415 5.99 -0.31 22.12
CA GLY A 415 6.10 0.99 21.48
C GLY A 415 5.58 0.98 20.04
N LEU A 416 5.20 2.14 19.51
CA LEU A 416 4.59 2.25 18.19
C LEU A 416 5.52 1.80 17.06
N ILE A 417 6.80 2.16 17.14
CA ILE A 417 7.81 1.76 16.15
C ILE A 417 8.06 0.25 16.24
N SER A 418 8.20 -0.26 17.46
CA SER A 418 8.31 -1.70 17.72
C SER A 418 7.09 -2.50 17.25
N ILE A 419 5.90 -1.92 17.29
CA ILE A 419 4.70 -2.51 16.68
C ILE A 419 4.90 -2.53 15.17
N PHE A 420 5.25 -1.42 14.53
CA PHE A 420 5.40 -1.35 13.08
C PHE A 420 6.45 -2.34 12.56
N ASP A 421 7.59 -2.48 13.22
CA ASP A 421 8.66 -3.43 12.86
C ASP A 421 8.23 -4.91 12.94
N ARG A 422 7.15 -5.24 13.64
CA ARG A 422 6.62 -6.61 13.68
C ARG A 422 5.79 -6.98 12.46
N PHE A 423 5.39 -6.00 11.66
CA PHE A 423 4.51 -6.22 10.51
C PHE A 423 5.23 -5.83 9.22
N GLN A 424 5.00 -6.62 8.17
CA GLN A 424 5.43 -6.21 6.84
C GLN A 424 4.45 -5.17 6.34
N PHE A 425 4.94 -4.03 5.89
CA PHE A 425 4.14 -3.04 5.19
C PHE A 425 4.41 -3.18 3.69
N THR A 426 3.34 -3.07 2.91
CA THR A 426 3.42 -2.92 1.46
C THR A 426 2.84 -1.58 1.10
N VAL A 427 3.45 -0.96 0.10
CA VAL A 427 2.97 0.33 -0.36
C VAL A 427 1.81 0.12 -1.34
N GLU A 428 1.77 -0.99 -2.08
CA GLU A 428 0.71 -1.27 -3.06
C GLU A 428 -0.57 -1.81 -2.39
N GLU A 429 -1.73 -1.21 -2.68
CA GLU A 429 -3.01 -1.74 -2.20
C GLU A 429 -3.31 -3.11 -2.83
N ASN A 430 -3.77 -4.07 -2.02
CA ASN A 430 -4.20 -5.36 -2.52
C ASN A 430 -5.40 -5.21 -3.48
N THR A 431 -5.46 -6.04 -4.52
CA THR A 431 -6.62 -6.15 -5.42
C THR A 431 -7.23 -7.56 -5.30
N PRO A 432 -8.40 -7.85 -5.89
CA PRO A 432 -8.96 -9.20 -5.84
C PRO A 432 -8.06 -10.29 -6.42
N ALA A 433 -7.30 -9.99 -7.48
CA ALA A 433 -6.37 -10.94 -8.08
C ALA A 433 -5.01 -10.97 -7.38
N GLU A 434 -4.62 -9.85 -6.77
CA GLU A 434 -3.30 -9.64 -6.21
C GLU A 434 -3.37 -9.49 -4.69
N GLN A 435 -2.85 -10.46 -3.94
CA GLN A 435 -2.85 -10.45 -2.47
C GLN A 435 -1.43 -10.65 -1.91
N GLU A 436 -0.87 -9.59 -1.35
CA GLU A 436 0.40 -9.62 -0.62
C GLU A 436 0.11 -9.71 0.87
N VAL A 437 0.76 -10.63 1.57
CA VAL A 437 0.57 -10.81 3.02
C VAL A 437 1.35 -9.74 3.80
N ALA A 438 0.88 -8.51 3.67
CA ALA A 438 1.43 -7.31 4.26
C ALA A 438 0.32 -6.29 4.56
N LEU A 439 0.62 -5.33 5.42
CA LEU A 439 -0.25 -4.19 5.72
C LEU A 439 -0.18 -3.20 4.55
N ASP A 440 -1.33 -2.93 3.91
CA ASP A 440 -1.43 -2.05 2.76
C ASP A 440 -2.08 -0.69 3.13
N PRO A 441 -2.11 0.32 2.24
CA PRO A 441 -2.70 1.62 2.54
C PRO A 441 -4.21 1.61 2.82
N GLU A 442 -4.95 0.58 2.40
CA GLU A 442 -6.38 0.43 2.74
C GLU A 442 -6.56 0.34 4.26
N LEU A 443 -5.57 -0.23 4.95
CA LEU A 443 -5.49 -0.30 6.40
C LEU A 443 -5.73 1.05 7.07
N LEU A 444 -5.29 2.17 6.49
CA LEU A 444 -5.44 3.52 7.05
C LEU A 444 -6.91 3.86 7.31
N GLY A 445 -7.80 3.53 6.37
CA GLY A 445 -9.24 3.72 6.50
C GLY A 445 -9.80 2.91 7.67
N LYS A 446 -9.51 1.62 7.66
CA LYS A 446 -9.97 0.67 8.68
C LYS A 446 -9.38 0.96 10.08
N VAL A 447 -8.11 1.38 10.22
CA VAL A 447 -7.51 1.81 11.51
C VAL A 447 -8.38 2.93 12.06
N PHE A 448 -8.57 3.95 11.24
CA PHE A 448 -9.12 5.20 11.69
C PHE A 448 -10.59 5.09 12.09
N GLU A 449 -11.41 4.40 11.29
CA GLU A 449 -12.82 4.16 11.62
C GLU A 449 -12.97 3.45 12.98
N ASN A 450 -12.06 2.50 13.28
CA ASN A 450 -12.07 1.80 14.55
C ASN A 450 -11.58 2.67 15.72
N LEU A 451 -10.54 3.49 15.52
CA LEU A 451 -10.07 4.44 16.54
C LEU A 451 -11.14 5.50 16.86
N LEU A 452 -11.82 6.04 15.83
CA LEU A 452 -12.95 6.95 16.03
C LEU A 452 -14.10 6.29 16.79
N ALA A 453 -14.41 5.02 16.49
CA ALA A 453 -15.47 4.29 17.20
C ALA A 453 -15.13 4.11 18.69
N ALA A 454 -13.86 4.00 19.04
CA ALA A 454 -13.43 3.90 20.43
C ALA A 454 -13.44 5.25 21.17
N TYR A 455 -13.22 6.35 20.45
CA TYR A 455 -13.24 7.72 20.99
C TYR A 455 -14.61 8.15 21.55
N ASN A 456 -15.72 7.50 21.16
CA ASN A 456 -17.07 7.84 21.60
C ASN A 456 -17.74 6.71 22.43
N PRO A 457 -17.43 6.58 23.74
CA PRO A 457 -17.93 5.47 24.58
C PRO A 457 -19.44 5.48 24.84
N GLU A 458 -20.09 6.66 24.90
CA GLU A 458 -21.55 6.76 25.10
C GLU A 458 -22.34 6.29 23.87
N THR A 459 -21.66 6.08 22.75
CA THR A 459 -22.29 5.79 21.46
C THR A 459 -21.57 4.68 20.70
N ARG A 460 -21.07 3.65 21.40
CA ARG A 460 -20.46 2.44 20.78
C ARG A 460 -21.28 1.85 19.61
N ASP A 461 -22.61 1.82 19.75
CA ASP A 461 -23.54 1.45 18.67
C ASP A 461 -24.22 2.68 18.02
N THR A 462 -24.37 3.79 18.74
CA THR A 462 -25.12 4.96 18.29
C THR A 462 -24.31 5.88 17.39
N ALA A 463 -22.99 6.04 17.56
CA ALA A 463 -22.15 6.91 16.74
C ALA A 463 -21.96 6.30 15.37
N ARG A 464 -21.67 4.99 15.29
CA ARG A 464 -21.66 4.25 14.01
C ARG A 464 -23.01 4.30 13.28
N ARG A 465 -24.13 4.26 14.01
CA ARG A 465 -25.48 4.42 13.43
C ARG A 465 -25.85 5.86 13.10
N GLN A 466 -25.26 6.86 13.77
CA GLN A 466 -25.54 8.28 13.59
C GLN A 466 -24.66 8.91 12.50
N THR A 467 -23.38 8.50 12.39
CA THR A 467 -22.46 8.94 11.32
C THR A 467 -22.55 8.06 10.08
N GLY A 468 -23.08 6.83 10.20
CA GLY A 468 -23.17 5.87 9.09
C GLY A 468 -21.81 5.34 8.60
N SER A 469 -20.73 5.57 9.36
CA SER A 469 -19.37 5.21 8.99
C SER A 469 -19.13 3.69 9.11
N TYR A 470 -19.55 2.95 8.09
CA TYR A 470 -19.24 1.53 7.90
C TYR A 470 -18.31 1.36 6.71
N TYR A 471 -17.19 0.68 6.95
CA TYR A 471 -16.35 0.19 5.87
C TYR A 471 -17.16 -0.65 4.89
N THR A 472 -17.12 -0.28 3.61
CA THR A 472 -17.76 -1.08 2.56
C THR A 472 -16.81 -2.22 2.19
N PRO A 473 -17.24 -3.50 2.31
CA PRO A 473 -16.39 -4.63 1.94
C PRO A 473 -15.90 -4.52 0.50
N ARG A 474 -14.65 -4.92 0.24
CA ARG A 474 -14.01 -4.76 -1.06
C ARG A 474 -14.81 -5.41 -2.20
N GLU A 475 -15.36 -6.59 -1.98
CA GLU A 475 -16.22 -7.30 -2.94
C GLU A 475 -17.45 -6.48 -3.38
N VAL A 476 -18.00 -5.68 -2.45
CA VAL A 476 -19.14 -4.80 -2.73
C VAL A 476 -18.67 -3.58 -3.52
N VAL A 477 -17.54 -2.99 -3.13
CA VAL A 477 -16.93 -1.86 -3.84
C VAL A 477 -16.64 -2.24 -5.28
N ASP A 478 -15.96 -3.37 -5.50
CA ASP A 478 -15.57 -3.83 -6.84
C ASP A 478 -16.80 -4.06 -7.72
N TYR A 479 -17.82 -4.77 -7.21
CA TYR A 479 -19.05 -5.01 -7.96
C TYR A 479 -19.76 -3.71 -8.34
N MET A 480 -19.93 -2.77 -7.39
CA MET A 480 -20.62 -1.52 -7.65
C MET A 480 -19.86 -0.62 -8.63
N VAL A 481 -18.52 -0.58 -8.52
CA VAL A 481 -17.67 0.16 -9.43
C VAL A 481 -17.72 -0.45 -10.83
N ASP A 482 -17.64 -1.78 -10.96
CA ASP A 482 -17.70 -2.46 -12.25
C ASP A 482 -19.02 -2.16 -12.97
N GLU A 483 -20.16 -2.35 -12.30
CA GLU A 483 -21.48 -2.07 -12.89
C GLU A 483 -21.62 -0.60 -13.31
N ALA A 484 -21.15 0.34 -12.47
CA ALA A 484 -21.21 1.77 -12.78
C ALA A 484 -20.31 2.16 -13.95
N LEU A 485 -19.08 1.62 -14.02
CA LEU A 485 -18.13 1.91 -15.10
C LEU A 485 -18.57 1.27 -16.42
N VAL A 486 -19.02 0.00 -16.41
CA VAL A 486 -19.55 -0.66 -17.61
C VAL A 486 -20.72 0.12 -18.19
N ALA A 487 -21.69 0.52 -17.35
CA ALA A 487 -22.83 1.31 -17.81
C ALA A 487 -22.40 2.67 -18.39
N SER A 488 -21.46 3.36 -17.73
CA SER A 488 -20.97 4.68 -18.17
C SER A 488 -20.17 4.60 -19.47
N LEU A 489 -19.27 3.62 -19.59
CA LEU A 489 -18.44 3.42 -20.78
C LEU A 489 -19.28 2.97 -21.97
N ALA A 490 -20.25 2.08 -21.77
CA ALA A 490 -21.17 1.66 -22.83
C ALA A 490 -22.01 2.83 -23.36
N GLN A 491 -22.35 3.80 -22.50
CA GLN A 491 -23.08 5.00 -22.90
C GLN A 491 -22.20 5.99 -23.68
N LEU A 492 -20.96 6.21 -23.23
CA LEU A 492 -20.03 7.17 -23.84
C LEU A 492 -19.39 6.65 -25.13
N CYS A 493 -19.16 5.34 -25.22
CA CYS A 493 -18.59 4.66 -26.38
C CYS A 493 -19.51 3.47 -26.75
N PRO A 494 -20.56 3.70 -27.56
CA PRO A 494 -21.45 2.63 -28.02
C PRO A 494 -20.74 1.72 -29.04
N PRO A 495 -21.15 0.44 -29.16
CA PRO A 495 -20.52 -0.51 -30.08
C PRO A 495 -20.75 -0.12 -31.54
N ALA A 496 -19.75 -0.37 -32.39
CA ALA A 496 -19.81 -0.04 -33.81
C ALA A 496 -20.79 -0.93 -34.59
N ASP A 497 -20.96 -2.19 -34.18
CA ASP A 497 -21.81 -3.20 -34.82
C ASP A 497 -23.25 -3.22 -34.27
N GLY A 498 -23.51 -2.48 -33.18
CA GLY A 498 -24.80 -2.39 -32.50
C GLY A 498 -25.10 -3.51 -31.51
N ASP A 499 -24.18 -4.46 -31.26
CA ASP A 499 -24.39 -5.53 -30.27
C ASP A 499 -24.08 -5.03 -28.85
N THR A 500 -25.10 -4.49 -28.19
CA THR A 500 -24.95 -3.93 -26.84
C THR A 500 -24.67 -4.95 -25.76
N GLU A 501 -25.02 -6.23 -25.95
CA GLU A 501 -24.81 -7.25 -24.91
C GLU A 501 -23.39 -7.78 -24.97
N LEU A 502 -22.90 -8.11 -26.17
CA LEU A 502 -21.49 -8.47 -26.39
C LEU A 502 -20.57 -7.34 -25.92
N TRP A 503 -20.91 -6.08 -26.24
CA TRP A 503 -20.12 -4.92 -25.83
C TRP A 503 -19.97 -4.81 -24.31
N LYS A 504 -21.05 -5.01 -23.55
CA LYS A 504 -20.98 -5.01 -22.08
C LYS A 504 -20.12 -6.15 -21.55
N GLU A 505 -20.15 -7.32 -22.18
CA GLU A 505 -19.26 -8.43 -21.80
C GLU A 505 -17.79 -8.05 -22.05
N CYS A 506 -17.48 -7.45 -23.20
CA CYS A 506 -16.13 -6.94 -23.50
C CYS A 506 -15.67 -5.87 -22.50
N LEU A 507 -16.54 -4.92 -22.14
CA LEU A 507 -16.25 -3.90 -21.13
C LEU A 507 -16.08 -4.49 -19.73
N SER A 508 -16.87 -5.50 -19.37
CA SER A 508 -16.72 -6.20 -18.09
C SER A 508 -15.36 -6.90 -18.03
N TYR A 509 -14.98 -7.54 -19.12
CA TYR A 509 -13.68 -8.19 -19.26
C TYR A 509 -12.53 -7.19 -19.16
N LEU A 510 -12.65 -6.00 -19.77
CA LEU A 510 -11.67 -4.92 -19.69
C LEU A 510 -11.34 -4.51 -18.24
N LEU A 511 -12.33 -4.60 -17.34
CA LEU A 511 -12.23 -4.24 -15.93
C LEU A 511 -11.92 -5.43 -15.00
N ASP A 512 -11.89 -6.66 -15.51
CA ASP A 512 -11.74 -7.86 -14.68
C ASP A 512 -10.28 -8.17 -14.35
N TYR A 513 -9.91 -8.13 -13.06
CA TYR A 513 -8.58 -8.48 -12.59
C TYR A 513 -8.24 -9.97 -12.73
N GLU A 514 -9.21 -10.88 -12.64
CA GLU A 514 -8.96 -12.33 -12.68
C GLU A 514 -8.59 -12.80 -14.10
N ASP A 515 -9.09 -12.12 -15.13
CA ASP A 515 -8.82 -12.39 -16.54
C ASP A 515 -7.77 -11.41 -17.14
N ALA A 516 -7.09 -10.62 -16.29
CA ALA A 516 -6.11 -9.62 -16.73
C ALA A 516 -4.90 -10.16 -17.49
N PHE A 517 -4.70 -11.47 -17.46
CA PHE A 517 -3.58 -12.17 -18.06
C PHE A 517 -3.97 -12.99 -19.31
N ASP A 518 -5.26 -13.04 -19.65
CA ASP A 518 -5.72 -13.53 -20.94
C ASP A 518 -5.81 -12.32 -21.90
N ASP A 519 -5.21 -12.45 -23.08
CA ASP A 519 -4.87 -11.37 -24.01
C ASP A 519 -6.04 -10.44 -24.40
N ALA A 520 -6.36 -9.46 -23.54
CA ALA A 520 -7.40 -8.44 -23.78
C ALA A 520 -7.11 -7.53 -24.97
N HIS A 521 -5.87 -7.55 -25.47
CA HIS A 521 -5.38 -6.60 -26.45
C HIS A 521 -5.99 -6.83 -27.86
N GLU A 522 -6.62 -7.99 -28.08
CA GLU A 522 -7.31 -8.36 -29.32
C GLU A 522 -8.84 -8.18 -29.26
N LEU A 523 -9.41 -7.79 -28.11
CA LEU A 523 -10.87 -7.66 -27.95
C LEU A 523 -11.44 -6.37 -28.54
N PHE A 524 -10.60 -5.35 -28.74
CA PHE A 524 -11.04 -4.02 -29.18
C PHE A 524 -10.30 -3.62 -30.44
N GLU A 525 -11.04 -3.08 -31.41
CA GLU A 525 -10.45 -2.44 -32.59
C GLU A 525 -9.76 -1.10 -32.21
N GLU A 526 -8.87 -0.58 -33.05
CA GLU A 526 -8.11 0.64 -32.73
C GLU A 526 -8.99 1.88 -32.54
N ASN A 527 -10.07 2.01 -33.30
CA ASN A 527 -11.08 3.07 -33.12
C ASN A 527 -11.84 2.94 -31.80
N GLU A 528 -12.15 1.72 -31.38
CA GLU A 528 -12.79 1.40 -30.11
C GLU A 528 -11.86 1.71 -28.94
N LYS A 529 -10.57 1.36 -29.05
CA LYS A 529 -9.55 1.73 -28.06
C LYS A 529 -9.47 3.24 -27.89
N GLU A 530 -9.38 4.00 -28.98
CA GLU A 530 -9.34 5.47 -28.91
C GLU A 530 -10.63 6.03 -28.28
N GLY A 531 -11.80 5.53 -28.69
CA GLY A 531 -13.10 5.92 -28.14
C GLY A 531 -13.22 5.65 -26.63
N LEU A 532 -12.76 4.50 -26.17
CA LEU A 532 -12.78 4.12 -24.76
C LEU A 532 -11.81 4.94 -23.92
N VAL A 533 -10.57 5.17 -24.40
CA VAL A 533 -9.59 6.02 -23.68
C VAL A 533 -10.12 7.45 -23.56
N ARG A 534 -10.77 7.98 -24.60
CA ARG A 534 -11.43 9.29 -24.55
C ARG A 534 -12.60 9.30 -23.58
N ALA A 535 -13.44 8.27 -23.58
CA ALA A 535 -14.55 8.14 -22.62
C ALA A 535 -14.05 8.12 -21.17
N ILE A 536 -12.95 7.41 -20.89
CA ILE A 536 -12.29 7.39 -19.57
C ILE A 536 -11.81 8.78 -19.17
N ALA A 537 -11.22 9.55 -20.10
CA ALA A 537 -10.75 10.91 -19.83
C ALA A 537 -11.89 11.89 -19.47
N GLU A 538 -13.07 11.68 -20.05
CA GLU A 538 -14.23 12.56 -19.88
C GLU A 538 -15.11 12.21 -18.69
N ILE A 539 -15.06 10.96 -18.21
CA ILE A 539 -15.79 10.51 -17.01
C ILE A 539 -15.53 11.42 -15.80
N LYS A 540 -16.59 11.68 -15.03
CA LYS A 540 -16.55 12.33 -13.71
C LYS A 540 -17.26 11.44 -12.70
N LEU A 541 -16.52 11.04 -11.67
CA LEU A 541 -16.97 10.19 -10.59
C LEU A 541 -17.10 11.04 -9.33
N LEU A 542 -18.27 10.99 -8.69
CA LEU A 542 -18.52 11.70 -7.44
C LEU A 542 -19.04 10.71 -6.40
N ASP A 543 -18.32 10.60 -5.28
CA ASP A 543 -18.82 9.93 -4.08
C ASP A 543 -19.28 10.97 -3.04
N PRO A 544 -20.60 11.13 -2.81
CA PRO A 544 -21.14 12.15 -1.91
C PRO A 544 -21.07 11.78 -0.42
N ALA A 545 -20.52 10.60 -0.07
CA ALA A 545 -20.28 10.16 1.29
C ALA A 545 -19.00 9.30 1.31
N VAL A 546 -17.89 9.93 0.92
CA VAL A 546 -16.68 9.24 0.49
C VAL A 546 -16.00 8.39 1.58
N GLY A 547 -16.23 8.72 2.86
CA GLY A 547 -15.58 8.06 3.96
C GLY A 547 -14.07 8.01 3.79
N SER A 548 -13.48 6.83 3.99
CA SER A 548 -12.05 6.57 3.78
C SER A 548 -11.62 6.41 2.31
N GLY A 549 -12.50 6.71 1.35
CA GLY A 549 -12.17 6.72 -0.09
C GLY A 549 -12.28 5.37 -0.79
N ALA A 550 -13.06 4.41 -0.27
CA ALA A 550 -13.14 3.06 -0.81
C ALA A 550 -13.64 3.01 -2.27
N PHE A 551 -14.78 3.64 -2.59
CA PHE A 551 -15.30 3.65 -3.97
C PHE A 551 -14.41 4.42 -4.95
N PRO A 552 -13.94 5.65 -4.63
CA PRO A 552 -12.98 6.34 -5.47
C PRO A 552 -11.69 5.57 -5.74
N MET A 553 -11.13 4.88 -4.74
CA MET A 553 -9.94 4.04 -4.90
C MET A 553 -10.23 2.82 -5.79
N GLY A 554 -11.36 2.15 -5.59
CA GLY A 554 -11.81 1.05 -6.46
C GLY A 554 -11.94 1.49 -7.91
N ALA A 555 -12.54 2.66 -8.16
CA ALA A 555 -12.65 3.22 -9.51
C ALA A 555 -11.29 3.61 -10.10
N LEU A 556 -10.39 4.20 -9.31
CA LEU A 556 -9.01 4.48 -9.74
C LEU A 556 -8.31 3.21 -10.22
N HIS A 557 -8.39 2.14 -9.44
CA HIS A 557 -7.80 0.85 -9.76
C HIS A 557 -8.36 0.30 -11.08
N LYS A 558 -9.69 0.24 -11.24
CA LYS A 558 -10.36 -0.27 -12.44
C LYS A 558 -10.07 0.54 -13.69
N LEU A 559 -10.08 1.87 -13.60
CA LEU A 559 -9.75 2.76 -14.71
C LEU A 559 -8.26 2.68 -15.09
N THR A 560 -7.37 2.54 -14.11
CA THR A 560 -5.94 2.34 -14.37
C THR A 560 -5.69 1.03 -15.11
N LEU A 561 -6.36 -0.06 -14.68
CA LEU A 561 -6.31 -1.36 -15.36
C LEU A 561 -6.80 -1.25 -16.81
N ALA A 562 -7.94 -0.58 -17.04
CA ALA A 562 -8.49 -0.37 -18.37
C ALA A 562 -7.51 0.40 -19.28
N LEU A 563 -6.97 1.52 -18.80
CA LEU A 563 -5.97 2.32 -19.53
C LEU A 563 -4.70 1.52 -19.82
N ARG A 564 -4.23 0.68 -18.88
CA ARG A 564 -3.06 -0.19 -19.08
C ARG A 564 -3.27 -1.18 -20.24
N ARG A 565 -4.51 -1.66 -20.44
CA ARG A 565 -4.86 -2.60 -21.52
C ARG A 565 -5.11 -1.93 -22.86
N LEU A 566 -5.79 -0.78 -22.85
CA LEU A 566 -6.16 -0.05 -24.05
C LEU A 566 -4.98 0.75 -24.64
N ASP A 567 -4.18 1.38 -23.77
CA ASP A 567 -3.06 2.23 -24.14
C ASP A 567 -1.83 1.96 -23.26
N PRO A 568 -1.12 0.82 -23.46
CA PRO A 568 -0.02 0.39 -22.59
C PRO A 568 1.14 1.40 -22.50
N LYS A 569 1.35 2.23 -23.53
CA LYS A 569 2.44 3.21 -23.61
C LYS A 569 2.04 4.63 -23.22
N ASN A 570 0.78 4.85 -22.85
CA ASN A 570 0.21 6.17 -22.55
C ASN A 570 0.24 7.16 -23.72
N ASP A 571 0.34 6.69 -24.96
CA ASP A 571 0.50 7.57 -26.12
C ASP A 571 -0.79 8.35 -26.40
N LEU A 572 -1.95 7.68 -26.33
CA LEU A 572 -3.26 8.32 -26.48
C LEU A 572 -3.61 9.15 -25.25
N TRP A 573 -3.31 8.61 -24.06
CA TRP A 573 -3.59 9.27 -22.79
C TRP A 573 -2.85 10.62 -22.69
N GLU A 574 -1.56 10.66 -23.05
CA GLU A 574 -0.76 11.90 -23.07
C GLU A 574 -1.37 12.97 -23.98
N VAL A 575 -1.75 12.60 -25.20
CA VAL A 575 -2.36 13.52 -26.18
C VAL A 575 -3.67 14.10 -25.63
N LEU A 576 -4.52 13.26 -25.04
CA LEU A 576 -5.79 13.69 -24.48
C LEU A 576 -5.62 14.63 -23.29
N GLN A 577 -4.66 14.37 -22.40
CA GLN A 577 -4.41 15.26 -21.26
C GLN A 577 -3.91 16.64 -21.72
N LYS A 578 -3.05 16.69 -22.74
CA LYS A 578 -2.63 17.95 -23.38
C LYS A 578 -3.81 18.69 -24.02
N GLU A 579 -4.70 17.98 -24.70
CA GLU A 579 -5.91 18.54 -25.30
C GLU A 579 -6.83 19.14 -24.22
N MET A 580 -7.07 18.42 -23.13
CA MET A 580 -7.90 18.86 -22.01
C MET A 580 -7.30 20.05 -21.26
N ALA A 581 -5.98 20.08 -21.02
CA ALA A 581 -5.29 21.25 -20.46
C ALA A 581 -5.47 22.47 -21.37
N GLY A 582 -5.28 22.30 -22.69
CA GLY A 582 -5.54 23.34 -23.67
C GLY A 582 -6.99 23.86 -23.65
N ARG A 583 -7.98 22.98 -23.53
CA ARG A 583 -9.40 23.35 -23.40
C ARG A 583 -9.68 24.12 -22.09
N ARG A 584 -9.14 23.66 -20.96
CA ARG A 584 -9.29 24.33 -19.65
C ARG A 584 -8.69 25.74 -19.68
N ALA A 585 -7.47 25.88 -20.20
CA ALA A 585 -6.81 27.18 -20.34
C ALA A 585 -7.57 28.15 -21.25
N ALA A 586 -8.26 27.66 -22.27
CA ALA A 586 -9.10 28.48 -23.16
C ALA A 586 -10.46 28.87 -22.53
N ALA A 587 -11.01 28.05 -21.63
CA ALA A 587 -12.30 28.26 -20.99
C ALA A 587 -12.24 29.18 -19.76
N ALA A 588 -11.08 29.28 -19.09
CA ALA A 588 -10.85 30.27 -18.06
C ALA A 588 -10.81 31.67 -18.70
N PHE A 589 -11.91 32.42 -18.57
CA PHE A 589 -12.10 33.76 -19.16
C PHE A 589 -11.12 34.84 -18.63
N GLU A 590 -10.12 34.46 -17.82
CA GLU A 590 -9.09 35.33 -17.24
C GLU A 590 -7.67 34.75 -17.32
N THR A 591 -7.34 33.85 -18.26
CA THR A 591 -5.96 33.35 -18.36
C THR A 591 -5.00 34.47 -18.80
N ARG A 592 -4.37 35.10 -17.81
CA ARG A 592 -3.11 35.79 -17.96
C ARG A 592 -2.06 34.73 -18.34
N ASP A 593 -1.30 35.07 -19.36
CA ASP A 593 -0.06 34.44 -19.84
C ASP A 593 -0.10 33.08 -20.55
N GLN A 594 0.23 33.13 -21.85
CA GLN A 594 0.64 31.98 -22.67
C GLN A 594 1.72 31.14 -21.95
N SER A 595 2.55 31.78 -21.12
CA SER A 595 3.58 31.13 -20.31
C SER A 595 3.05 30.09 -19.31
N GLU A 596 1.89 30.29 -18.67
CA GLU A 596 1.34 29.32 -17.71
C GLU A 596 0.82 28.08 -18.42
N ARG A 597 0.18 28.28 -19.58
CA ARG A 597 -0.27 27.18 -20.45
C ARG A 597 0.90 26.36 -20.98
N ASP A 598 1.94 27.04 -21.47
CA ASP A 598 3.13 26.37 -21.99
C ASP A 598 3.83 25.59 -20.86
N ALA A 599 3.89 26.14 -19.64
CA ALA A 599 4.41 25.44 -18.46
C ALA A 599 3.57 24.18 -18.09
N GLU A 600 2.24 24.24 -18.10
CA GLU A 600 1.39 23.07 -17.83
C GLU A 600 1.59 21.98 -18.91
N LEU A 601 1.71 22.36 -20.19
CA LEU A 601 1.97 21.43 -21.29
C LEU A 601 3.36 20.79 -21.22
N ASP A 602 4.37 21.57 -20.88
CA ASP A 602 5.73 21.08 -20.66
C ASP A 602 5.76 20.14 -19.45
N GLU A 603 5.03 20.46 -18.38
CA GLU A 603 4.90 19.60 -17.21
C GLU A 603 4.24 18.25 -17.54
N ILE A 604 3.16 18.27 -18.33
CA ILE A 604 2.49 17.04 -18.79
C ILE A 604 3.47 16.19 -19.61
N SER A 605 4.17 16.81 -20.57
CA SER A 605 5.16 16.12 -21.41
C SER A 605 6.27 15.49 -20.56
N ALA A 606 6.87 16.26 -19.65
CA ALA A 606 7.92 15.79 -18.75
C ALA A 606 7.45 14.63 -17.84
N THR A 607 6.17 14.65 -17.45
CA THR A 607 5.57 13.56 -16.66
C THR A 607 5.55 12.27 -17.46
N PHE A 608 4.97 12.29 -18.67
CA PHE A 608 4.88 11.10 -19.51
C PHE A 608 6.24 10.66 -20.06
N GLU A 609 7.19 11.57 -20.29
CA GLU A 609 8.56 11.20 -20.67
C GLU A 609 9.27 10.40 -19.58
N ARG A 610 9.13 10.82 -18.33
CA ARG A 610 9.78 10.13 -17.20
C ARG A 610 9.07 8.85 -16.79
N TYR A 611 7.74 8.87 -16.83
CA TYR A 611 6.90 7.85 -16.23
C TYR A 611 6.11 7.04 -17.27
N ARG A 612 6.56 7.03 -18.54
CA ARG A 612 5.85 6.42 -19.68
C ARG A 612 5.41 4.99 -19.42
N ASP A 613 6.31 4.19 -18.87
CA ASP A 613 6.13 2.76 -18.62
C ASP A 613 5.51 2.45 -17.24
N SER A 614 5.11 3.47 -16.48
CA SER A 614 4.47 3.34 -15.16
C SER A 614 3.01 3.79 -15.18
N ASP A 615 2.28 3.52 -14.11
CA ASP A 615 0.91 3.99 -13.96
C ASP A 615 0.82 5.39 -13.34
N PHE A 616 1.93 6.04 -13.03
CA PHE A 616 1.94 7.38 -12.43
C PHE A 616 1.11 8.37 -13.26
N GLY A 617 1.36 8.45 -14.58
CA GLY A 617 0.62 9.37 -15.47
C GLY A 617 -0.87 9.04 -15.55
N ARG A 618 -1.23 7.75 -15.60
CA ARG A 618 -2.64 7.30 -15.59
C ARG A 618 -3.33 7.75 -14.31
N LYS A 619 -2.75 7.40 -13.16
CA LYS A 619 -3.30 7.71 -11.84
C LYS A 619 -3.38 9.20 -11.59
N LEU A 620 -2.32 9.96 -11.89
CA LEU A 620 -2.25 11.40 -11.63
C LEU A 620 -3.42 12.13 -12.28
N TYR A 621 -3.63 11.91 -13.58
CA TYR A 621 -4.66 12.61 -14.32
C TYR A 621 -6.07 12.07 -14.04
N LEU A 622 -6.23 10.78 -13.72
CA LEU A 622 -7.52 10.26 -13.22
C LEU A 622 -7.91 10.93 -11.89
N ILE A 623 -6.98 11.04 -10.95
CA ILE A 623 -7.20 11.67 -9.64
C ILE A 623 -7.48 13.17 -9.79
N GLN A 624 -6.70 13.86 -10.62
CA GLN A 624 -6.86 15.31 -10.83
C GLN A 624 -8.14 15.65 -11.60
N ASN A 625 -8.53 14.85 -12.59
CA ASN A 625 -9.56 15.27 -13.54
C ASN A 625 -10.88 14.52 -13.40
N SER A 626 -10.89 13.30 -12.88
CA SER A 626 -12.06 12.42 -12.97
C SER A 626 -12.65 12.03 -11.62
N ILE A 627 -11.90 12.09 -10.52
CA ILE A 627 -12.34 11.56 -9.22
C ILE A 627 -12.61 12.68 -8.22
N TYR A 628 -13.80 12.63 -7.60
CA TYR A 628 -14.27 13.61 -6.62
C TYR A 628 -14.97 12.90 -5.45
N GLY A 629 -14.87 13.48 -4.27
CA GLY A 629 -15.52 12.96 -3.07
C GLY A 629 -15.92 14.07 -2.11
N VAL A 630 -16.99 13.83 -1.34
CA VAL A 630 -17.43 14.72 -0.27
C VAL A 630 -17.77 13.89 0.95
N ASP A 631 -17.36 14.34 2.13
CA ASP A 631 -17.75 13.72 3.40
C ASP A 631 -18.07 14.80 4.43
N ILE A 632 -18.98 14.50 5.37
CA ILE A 632 -19.28 15.41 6.48
C ILE A 632 -18.13 15.44 7.50
N GLN A 633 -17.33 14.39 7.60
CA GLN A 633 -16.22 14.28 8.54
C GLN A 633 -14.91 14.72 7.89
N PRO A 634 -14.27 15.82 8.35
CA PRO A 634 -13.03 16.32 7.75
C PRO A 634 -11.89 15.29 7.71
N ILE A 635 -11.84 14.43 8.73
CA ILE A 635 -10.77 13.44 8.84
C ILE A 635 -10.96 12.28 7.85
N ALA A 636 -12.20 11.92 7.50
CA ALA A 636 -12.48 10.94 6.47
C ALA A 636 -11.93 11.40 5.10
N CYS A 637 -12.20 12.66 4.74
CA CYS A 637 -11.60 13.31 3.57
C CYS A 637 -10.07 13.34 3.62
N GLN A 638 -9.45 13.58 4.79
CA GLN A 638 -7.99 13.52 4.93
C GLN A 638 -7.44 12.12 4.63
N ILE A 639 -8.12 11.07 5.06
CA ILE A 639 -7.69 9.67 4.80
C ILE A 639 -7.87 9.29 3.35
N ALA A 640 -8.99 9.68 2.73
CA ALA A 640 -9.17 9.49 1.29
C ALA A 640 -8.00 10.13 0.53
N ARG A 641 -7.70 11.42 0.80
CA ARG A 641 -6.53 12.12 0.22
C ARG A 641 -5.23 11.37 0.49
N LEU A 642 -5.06 10.81 1.68
CA LEU A 642 -3.86 10.04 2.08
C LEU A 642 -3.68 8.76 1.27
N ARG A 643 -4.76 8.03 1.00
CA ARG A 643 -4.69 6.81 0.18
C ARG A 643 -4.37 7.14 -1.27
N PHE A 644 -5.01 8.17 -1.82
CA PHE A 644 -4.66 8.69 -3.15
C PHE A 644 -3.23 9.17 -3.24
N PHE A 645 -2.72 9.80 -2.17
CA PHE A 645 -1.32 10.15 -2.06
C PHE A 645 -0.42 8.94 -2.22
N ILE A 646 -0.62 7.94 -1.36
CA ILE A 646 0.28 6.79 -1.29
C ILE A 646 0.26 6.09 -2.65
N SER A 647 -0.92 5.91 -3.25
CA SER A 647 -1.10 5.33 -4.59
C SER A 647 -0.33 6.07 -5.69
N LEU A 648 -0.11 7.39 -5.58
CA LEU A 648 0.73 8.18 -6.50
C LEU A 648 2.21 8.12 -6.14
N ALA A 649 2.56 8.28 -4.86
CA ALA A 649 3.94 8.35 -4.40
C ALA A 649 4.72 7.07 -4.73
N ILE A 650 4.05 5.93 -4.75
CA ILE A 650 4.65 4.62 -5.03
C ILE A 650 5.12 4.48 -6.46
N GLU A 651 4.40 5.07 -7.40
CA GLU A 651 4.75 5.01 -8.81
C GLU A 651 5.95 5.91 -9.14
N GLN A 652 6.39 6.72 -8.17
CA GLN A 652 7.53 7.60 -8.34
C GLN A 652 8.82 6.89 -7.92
N GLU A 653 9.73 6.76 -8.87
CA GLU A 653 11.09 6.26 -8.60
C GLU A 653 12.03 7.43 -8.26
N PRO A 654 12.67 7.41 -7.07
CA PRO A 654 13.61 8.45 -6.68
C PRO A 654 14.86 8.42 -7.57
N GLY A 655 15.17 9.57 -8.15
CA GLY A 655 16.44 9.86 -8.79
C GLY A 655 17.52 10.25 -7.78
N ARG A 656 18.71 10.60 -8.28
CA ARG A 656 19.87 10.99 -7.45
C ARG A 656 20.01 12.50 -7.25
N GLU A 657 19.26 13.31 -7.99
CA GLU A 657 19.39 14.77 -8.00
C GLU A 657 18.58 15.43 -6.87
N VAL A 658 19.25 15.69 -5.74
CA VAL A 658 18.68 16.37 -4.57
C VAL A 658 18.02 17.71 -4.95
N ALA A 659 18.68 18.52 -5.78
CA ALA A 659 18.20 19.86 -6.17
C ALA A 659 16.89 19.83 -6.99
N LYS A 660 16.50 18.68 -7.52
CA LYS A 660 15.21 18.49 -8.21
C LYS A 660 14.25 17.65 -7.36
N ASN A 661 14.39 17.68 -6.04
CA ASN A 661 13.59 16.88 -5.12
C ASN A 661 13.70 15.36 -5.35
N TYR A 662 14.89 14.86 -5.71
CA TYR A 662 15.08 13.47 -6.18
C TYR A 662 14.22 13.15 -7.41
N GLY A 663 13.75 14.18 -8.09
CA GLY A 663 12.76 14.07 -9.14
C GLY A 663 11.37 13.61 -8.67
N ILE A 664 11.14 13.48 -7.38
CA ILE A 664 9.80 13.23 -6.84
C ILE A 664 8.97 14.49 -7.09
N LYS A 665 7.84 14.32 -7.77
CA LYS A 665 6.85 15.38 -7.92
C LYS A 665 6.14 15.58 -6.59
N PRO A 666 6.03 16.84 -6.12
CA PRO A 666 5.14 17.19 -5.03
C PRO A 666 3.70 16.87 -5.40
N LEU A 667 2.83 16.86 -4.41
CA LEU A 667 1.48 16.44 -4.65
C LEU A 667 0.60 17.39 -5.44
N PRO A 668 -0.34 16.82 -6.23
CA PRO A 668 -1.46 17.59 -6.66
C PRO A 668 -2.24 18.08 -5.44
N ASN A 669 -2.72 19.32 -5.51
CA ASN A 669 -3.67 19.80 -4.52
C ASN A 669 -4.99 19.01 -4.64
N LEU A 670 -5.26 18.15 -3.66
CA LEU A 670 -6.48 17.34 -3.56
C LEU A 670 -7.57 17.99 -2.70
N GLU A 671 -7.35 19.19 -2.16
CA GLU A 671 -8.31 19.88 -1.28
C GLU A 671 -9.62 20.20 -2.00
N THR A 672 -9.54 20.52 -3.29
CA THR A 672 -10.72 20.78 -4.12
C THR A 672 -11.37 19.51 -4.69
N ARG A 673 -10.79 18.33 -4.43
CA ARG A 673 -11.27 17.03 -4.95
C ARG A 673 -12.00 16.24 -3.90
N PHE A 674 -11.49 16.26 -2.67
CA PHE A 674 -12.15 15.69 -1.51
C PHE A 674 -12.51 16.82 -0.57
N VAL A 675 -13.80 17.15 -0.46
CA VAL A 675 -14.26 18.30 0.31
C VAL A 675 -14.96 17.83 1.58
N ALA A 676 -14.64 18.45 2.72
CA ALA A 676 -15.40 18.25 3.94
C ALA A 676 -16.64 19.15 3.89
N ALA A 677 -17.82 18.58 3.66
CA ALA A 677 -19.07 19.33 3.56
C ALA A 677 -20.29 18.42 3.75
N ASN A 678 -21.43 19.02 4.09
CA ASN A 678 -22.71 18.35 4.10
C ASN A 678 -23.30 18.31 2.68
N THR A 679 -23.30 17.13 2.04
CA THR A 679 -23.79 16.95 0.66
C THR A 679 -25.30 17.18 0.49
N LEU A 680 -26.05 17.28 1.58
CA LEU A 680 -27.49 17.59 1.54
C LEU A 680 -27.77 19.10 1.56
N LEU A 681 -26.77 19.94 1.82
CA LEU A 681 -26.92 21.40 1.89
C LEU A 681 -26.36 22.05 0.62
N ALA A 682 -27.06 23.09 0.14
CA ALA A 682 -26.54 23.92 -0.94
C ALA A 682 -25.45 24.85 -0.40
N LEU A 683 -24.36 25.01 -1.16
CA LEU A 683 -23.34 26.02 -0.87
C LEU A 683 -23.96 27.41 -1.04
N ASP A 684 -23.81 28.27 -0.03
CA ASP A 684 -24.28 29.65 -0.13
C ASP A 684 -23.35 30.44 -1.07
N THR A 685 -23.76 30.58 -2.33
CA THR A 685 -22.98 31.27 -3.36
C THR A 685 -23.09 32.80 -3.32
N SER A 686 -23.73 33.36 -2.29
CA SER A 686 -24.15 34.77 -2.29
C SER A 686 -23.16 35.80 -1.72
N GLY A 687 -21.91 35.43 -1.40
CA GLY A 687 -20.91 36.39 -0.96
C GLY A 687 -19.46 35.98 -1.16
N THR A 688 -18.80 36.57 -2.17
CA THR A 688 -17.33 36.62 -2.37
C THR A 688 -16.68 35.26 -2.68
N GLN A 689 -15.63 35.24 -3.52
CA GLN A 689 -14.81 34.04 -3.75
C GLN A 689 -14.33 33.50 -2.39
N MET A 690 -15.00 32.47 -1.87
CA MET A 690 -14.58 31.79 -0.65
C MET A 690 -13.30 31.03 -0.97
N ASN A 691 -12.20 31.41 -0.31
CA ASN A 691 -11.06 30.52 -0.15
C ASN A 691 -11.57 29.27 0.57
N LEU A 692 -11.47 28.11 -0.08
CA LEU A 692 -11.82 26.77 0.45
C LEU A 692 -11.00 26.35 1.69
N THR A 693 -10.19 27.25 2.25
CA THR A 693 -9.36 27.06 3.43
C THR A 693 -9.93 27.72 4.70
N SER A 694 -11.06 28.41 4.63
CA SER A 694 -11.65 29.05 5.82
C SER A 694 -12.36 28.04 6.73
N SER A 695 -12.16 28.20 8.03
CA SER A 695 -12.77 27.41 9.10
C SER A 695 -14.30 27.46 9.16
N GLU A 696 -14.94 28.29 8.34
CA GLU A 696 -16.39 28.49 8.30
C GLU A 696 -17.14 27.34 7.61
N VAL A 697 -16.46 26.48 6.85
CA VAL A 697 -17.08 25.26 6.29
C VAL A 697 -17.34 24.19 7.37
N MET A 698 -16.79 24.34 8.58
CA MET A 698 -17.03 23.38 9.67
C MET A 698 -18.32 23.62 10.47
N ASP A 699 -18.99 24.76 10.29
CA ASP A 699 -20.19 25.15 11.05
C ASP A 699 -21.50 25.10 10.20
N LEU A 700 -21.46 24.46 9.02
CA LEU A 700 -22.62 24.10 8.17
C LEU A 700 -22.66 22.59 7.95
#